data_AF-A0A933ZH40-F1
#
_entry.id   AF-A0A933ZH40-F1
#
_cell.length_a   1.000
_cell.length_b   1.000
_cell.length_c   1.000
_cell.angle_alpha   90.00
_cell.angle_beta   90.00
_cell.angle_gamma   90.00
#
_symmetry.space_group_name_H-M   'P 1'
#
loop_
_entity.id
_entity.type
_entity.pdbx_description
1 polymer ?
#
loop_
_entity_poly.entity_id
_entity_poly.type
_entity_poly.pdbx_seq_one_letter_code
_entity_poly.pdbx_strand_id
1 'polypeptide(L)'
;MRLRNFAAIFAVLMCWLLVLAGCNRPGEHPQLLTVLDLTPHEADLGDRIEIIGVGFPEGRTAKVTFKGDLNRPGLPSVKNATITVDKAAASSASRIDFVLTEGLQDLFAGSGDNAVHTTFRGSVVVAFEGAHPGALPVEGTITDVELDVRAPSAARAVMQAREKDGTRALDFMGVTLDDTQPPAGGLLVKSVRPESPAAKAGLVPGDTLVRIGGVLISSRADVQPASGSRLTAVEIRRGDNRRVESRNIDMAGFKGSAPADLLGALIVLLVAGLILGVFMAPTAGIITWVERRISGRMQSRIGPNRTGPQGFLQWIADGVKSIMKEDIIPSQCDRPLFRLAPYLVFTGVSATFVVMPFGNYLIAADLDIGILFVVAVTSLVTIGLMTGGWASNNKWSLLGGIRSAAQIISYEIPSAIAIVCIVMMTGSLRMQDIIRAQGGLPWDWYMFRNPVTFLLFFLYFTTALAEGNRAPFDLPEAESELVAGYSTEYSGMRYVFFFFAEWANVFVMSGIASALFLGGWQLPGIDPGQQSASFWLLALGAFVFMLKSWVLIFVVIWVRWTLPRIRIDQMMNLCWKWLVPGSFVAFAITALWMVWNPTGVLRLGIELATFLVFCILLAQFVRRVAYNLRNMQATVHVNPFI
;
A
#
# COMPACT_ATOMS: atom_id res chain seq x y z
N MET A 1 -43.69 -48.09 17.97
CA MET A 1 -43.12 -48.18 16.60
C MET A 1 -41.80 -47.40 16.59
N ARG A 2 -40.70 -48.01 16.14
CA ARG A 2 -39.29 -47.63 16.43
C ARG A 2 -38.81 -46.36 15.70
N LEU A 3 -37.90 -45.63 16.37
CA LEU A 3 -37.14 -44.44 15.93
C LEU A 3 -36.28 -44.57 14.64
N ARG A 4 -36.37 -45.68 13.90
CA ARG A 4 -35.52 -45.94 12.72
C ARG A 4 -36.10 -45.43 11.40
N ASN A 5 -37.36 -45.00 11.37
CA ASN A 5 -38.04 -44.57 10.14
C ASN A 5 -38.04 -43.04 9.93
N PHE A 6 -37.68 -42.24 10.94
CA PHE A 6 -37.73 -40.77 10.84
C PHE A 6 -36.59 -40.19 9.99
N ALA A 7 -35.39 -40.78 10.07
CA ALA A 7 -34.23 -40.37 9.27
C ALA A 7 -34.40 -40.64 7.78
N ALA A 8 -35.06 -41.74 7.40
CA ALA A 8 -35.33 -42.09 6.01
C ALA A 8 -36.40 -41.16 5.39
N ILE A 9 -37.44 -40.81 6.15
CA ILE A 9 -38.49 -39.89 5.69
C ILE A 9 -37.93 -38.48 5.52
N PHE A 10 -37.06 -38.03 6.44
CA PHE A 10 -36.41 -36.70 6.36
C PHE A 10 -35.45 -36.58 5.18
N ALA A 11 -34.66 -37.63 4.88
CA ALA A 11 -33.75 -37.64 3.72
C ALA A 11 -34.49 -37.61 2.37
N VAL A 12 -35.64 -38.30 2.27
CA VAL A 12 -36.48 -38.29 1.06
C VAL A 12 -37.17 -36.94 0.88
N LEU A 13 -37.60 -36.28 1.97
CA LEU A 13 -38.18 -34.94 1.94
C LEU A 13 -37.15 -33.87 1.52
N MET A 14 -35.90 -34.01 1.95
CA MET A 14 -34.81 -33.11 1.58
C MET A 14 -34.38 -33.28 0.12
N CYS A 15 -34.38 -34.52 -0.40
CA CYS A 15 -34.13 -34.79 -1.83
C CYS A 15 -35.26 -34.24 -2.71
N TRP A 16 -36.52 -34.31 -2.26
CA TRP A 16 -37.66 -33.73 -2.99
C TRP A 16 -37.64 -32.19 -3.02
N LEU A 17 -37.19 -31.55 -1.94
CA LEU A 17 -37.01 -30.09 -1.89
C LEU A 17 -35.88 -29.60 -2.81
N LEU A 18 -34.81 -30.39 -2.98
CA LEU A 18 -33.71 -30.09 -3.89
C LEU A 18 -34.10 -30.26 -5.37
N VAL A 19 -35.05 -31.16 -5.69
CA VAL A 19 -35.55 -31.37 -7.06
C VAL A 19 -36.53 -30.26 -7.48
N LEU A 20 -37.30 -29.69 -6.56
CA LEU A 20 -38.25 -28.61 -6.85
C LEU A 20 -37.60 -27.22 -6.94
N ALA A 21 -36.42 -27.02 -6.33
CA ALA A 21 -35.67 -25.77 -6.42
C ALA A 21 -34.85 -25.61 -7.72
N GLY A 22 -34.79 -26.65 -8.56
CA GLY A 22 -33.90 -26.73 -9.73
C GLY A 22 -34.44 -26.20 -11.06
N CYS A 23 -35.70 -25.76 -11.16
CA CYS A 23 -36.31 -25.44 -12.47
C CYS A 23 -37.10 -24.12 -12.47
N ASN A 24 -36.42 -22.99 -12.70
CA ASN A 24 -36.84 -21.96 -13.67
C ASN A 24 -35.86 -20.77 -13.68
N ARG A 25 -35.04 -20.64 -14.73
CA ARG A 25 -34.52 -19.33 -15.18
C ARG A 25 -34.76 -19.22 -16.69
N PRO A 26 -35.75 -18.45 -17.14
CA PRO A 26 -35.98 -18.23 -18.56
C PRO A 26 -35.00 -17.18 -19.09
N GLY A 27 -34.22 -17.52 -20.14
CA GLY A 27 -33.58 -16.52 -21.00
C GLY A 27 -32.10 -16.68 -21.34
N GLU A 28 -31.40 -17.72 -20.90
CA GLU A 28 -29.97 -17.89 -21.25
C GLU A 28 -29.81 -18.64 -22.58
N HIS A 29 -29.26 -17.95 -23.57
CA HIS A 29 -28.71 -18.55 -24.79
C HIS A 29 -27.60 -19.56 -24.41
N PRO A 30 -27.39 -20.64 -25.18
CA PRO A 30 -26.32 -21.60 -24.88
C PRO A 30 -24.96 -20.90 -24.94
N GLN A 31 -24.35 -20.70 -23.78
CA GLN A 31 -22.99 -20.16 -23.65
C GLN A 31 -21.99 -21.20 -24.14
N LEU A 32 -21.57 -21.07 -25.39
CA LEU A 32 -20.63 -21.98 -26.03
C LEU A 32 -19.17 -21.50 -25.89
N LEU A 33 -18.96 -20.31 -25.35
CA LEU A 33 -17.65 -19.74 -25.03
C LEU A 33 -17.50 -19.58 -23.52
N THR A 34 -16.33 -19.96 -23.00
CA THR A 34 -16.00 -19.75 -21.59
C THR A 34 -15.15 -18.49 -21.47
N VAL A 35 -15.73 -17.43 -20.91
CA VAL A 35 -14.99 -16.22 -20.52
C VAL A 35 -14.58 -16.38 -19.06
N LEU A 36 -13.28 -16.26 -18.76
CA LEU A 36 -12.70 -16.52 -17.45
C LEU A 36 -12.46 -15.25 -16.66
N ASP A 37 -11.90 -14.22 -17.31
CA ASP A 37 -11.50 -12.99 -16.62
C ASP A 37 -11.34 -11.78 -17.56
N LEU A 38 -11.24 -10.58 -16.99
CA LEU A 38 -10.91 -9.33 -17.67
C LEU A 38 -9.72 -8.66 -16.98
N THR A 39 -8.66 -8.41 -17.73
CA THR A 39 -7.42 -7.78 -17.21
C THR A 39 -7.00 -6.59 -18.08
N PRO A 40 -6.57 -5.47 -17.51
CA PRO A 40 -6.48 -5.17 -16.08
C PRO A 40 -7.84 -4.77 -15.48
N HIS A 41 -8.02 -4.98 -14.17
CA HIS A 41 -9.19 -4.51 -13.42
C HIS A 41 -9.14 -3.02 -13.10
N GLU A 42 -7.96 -2.38 -13.22
CA GLU A 42 -7.78 -0.93 -13.18
C GLU A 42 -7.25 -0.50 -14.55
N ALA A 43 -7.95 0.40 -15.24
CA ALA A 43 -7.59 0.80 -16.60
C ALA A 43 -7.45 2.34 -16.73
N ASP A 44 -6.34 2.76 -17.33
CA ASP A 44 -6.03 4.13 -17.72
C ASP A 44 -6.17 4.34 -19.25
N LEU A 45 -6.29 5.60 -19.67
CA LEU A 45 -6.40 5.94 -21.10
C LEU A 45 -5.22 5.36 -21.89
N GLY A 46 -5.52 4.60 -22.95
CA GLY A 46 -4.52 3.94 -23.79
C GLY A 46 -4.10 2.55 -23.31
N ASP A 47 -4.57 2.09 -22.15
CA ASP A 47 -4.36 0.71 -21.73
C ASP A 47 -5.07 -0.28 -22.64
N ARG A 48 -4.47 -1.46 -22.75
CA ARG A 48 -5.02 -2.58 -23.51
C ARG A 48 -5.80 -3.48 -22.55
N ILE A 49 -7.11 -3.54 -22.75
CA ILE A 49 -8.00 -4.42 -22.00
C ILE A 49 -8.02 -5.78 -22.70
N GLU A 50 -7.67 -6.82 -21.97
CA GLU A 50 -7.62 -8.21 -22.41
C GLU A 50 -8.71 -9.01 -21.71
N ILE A 51 -9.55 -9.67 -22.50
CA ILE A 51 -10.53 -10.65 -22.01
C ILE A 51 -9.93 -12.03 -22.20
N ILE A 52 -9.81 -12.76 -21.09
CA ILE A 52 -9.25 -14.10 -21.04
C ILE A 52 -10.39 -15.11 -21.10
N GLY A 53 -10.25 -16.13 -21.94
CA GLY A 53 -11.23 -17.19 -22.06
C GLY A 53 -10.70 -18.41 -22.81
N VAL A 54 -11.60 -19.30 -23.17
CA VAL A 54 -11.30 -20.54 -23.89
C VAL A 54 -12.22 -20.67 -25.10
N GLY A 55 -11.62 -20.91 -26.26
CA GLY A 55 -12.36 -21.21 -27.50
C GLY A 55 -12.65 -20.00 -28.39
N PHE A 56 -11.89 -18.90 -28.26
CA PHE A 56 -12.08 -17.74 -29.13
C PHE A 56 -11.56 -18.02 -30.55
N PRO A 57 -12.32 -17.68 -31.62
CA PRO A 57 -11.85 -17.81 -32.99
C PRO A 57 -10.79 -16.74 -33.31
N GLU A 58 -9.55 -17.17 -33.51
CA GLU A 58 -8.40 -16.30 -33.83
C GLU A 58 -8.63 -15.45 -35.08
N GLY A 59 -8.25 -14.17 -35.01
CA GLY A 59 -8.33 -13.23 -36.14
C GLY A 59 -9.75 -12.75 -36.49
N ARG A 60 -10.78 -13.14 -35.73
CA ARG A 60 -12.13 -12.57 -35.84
C ARG A 60 -12.34 -11.43 -34.86
N THR A 61 -13.22 -10.50 -35.22
CA THR A 61 -13.65 -9.42 -34.34
C THR A 61 -14.81 -9.87 -33.46
N ALA A 62 -14.72 -9.59 -32.16
CA ALA A 62 -15.77 -9.82 -31.19
C ALA A 62 -16.48 -8.52 -30.85
N LYS A 63 -17.77 -8.63 -30.54
CA LYS A 63 -18.57 -7.58 -29.92
C LYS A 63 -18.57 -7.79 -28.42
N VAL A 64 -17.97 -6.86 -27.67
CA VAL A 64 -17.91 -6.91 -26.21
C VAL A 64 -18.95 -5.96 -25.65
N THR A 65 -19.84 -6.45 -24.79
CA THR A 65 -20.91 -5.66 -24.17
C THR A 65 -20.80 -5.72 -22.66
N PHE A 66 -20.54 -4.57 -22.04
CA PHE A 66 -20.56 -4.36 -20.59
C PHE A 66 -21.98 -4.03 -20.17
N LYS A 67 -22.59 -4.84 -19.30
CA LYS A 67 -23.94 -4.63 -18.74
C LYS A 67 -23.86 -4.61 -17.22
N GLY A 68 -24.11 -3.47 -16.60
CA GLY A 68 -23.95 -3.35 -15.16
C GLY A 68 -24.24 -1.95 -14.63
N ASP A 69 -23.80 -1.72 -13.40
CA ASP A 69 -23.95 -0.46 -12.70
C ASP A 69 -22.63 0.32 -12.75
N LEU A 70 -22.71 1.63 -12.99
CA LEU A 70 -21.57 2.54 -12.94
C LEU A 70 -21.63 3.33 -11.63
N ASN A 71 -20.63 3.13 -10.78
CA ASN A 71 -20.50 3.78 -9.49
C ASN A 71 -19.47 4.89 -9.54
N ARG A 72 -19.93 6.12 -9.29
CA ARG A 72 -19.10 7.34 -9.31
C ARG A 72 -19.01 7.91 -7.89
N PRO A 73 -17.80 8.15 -7.34
CA PRO A 73 -17.64 8.82 -6.06
C PRO A 73 -18.35 10.18 -6.05
N GLY A 74 -19.30 10.35 -5.12
CA GLY A 74 -20.04 11.60 -4.93
C GLY A 74 -21.24 11.82 -5.86
N LEU A 75 -21.54 10.89 -6.78
CA LEU A 75 -22.71 10.93 -7.67
C LEU A 75 -23.60 9.69 -7.47
N PRO A 76 -24.91 9.78 -7.77
CA PRO A 76 -25.78 8.61 -7.72
C PRO A 76 -25.36 7.56 -8.76
N SER A 77 -25.41 6.28 -8.37
CA SER A 77 -25.08 5.15 -9.24
C SER A 77 -26.00 5.11 -10.47
N VAL A 78 -25.41 4.97 -11.65
CA VAL A 78 -26.14 4.79 -12.91
C VAL A 78 -26.42 3.31 -13.09
N LYS A 79 -27.67 2.91 -12.91
CA LYS A 79 -28.10 1.51 -12.99
C LYS A 79 -28.34 1.05 -14.43
N ASN A 80 -28.01 -0.21 -14.73
CA ASN A 80 -28.23 -0.84 -16.04
C ASN A 80 -27.56 -0.12 -17.23
N ALA A 81 -26.36 0.43 -17.02
CA ALA A 81 -25.55 0.96 -18.09
C ALA A 81 -25.13 -0.18 -19.04
N THR A 82 -25.29 0.06 -20.35
CA THR A 82 -24.83 -0.87 -21.40
C THR A 82 -23.81 -0.17 -22.28
N ILE A 83 -22.56 -0.62 -22.24
CA ILE A 83 -21.46 -0.07 -23.04
C ILE A 83 -20.99 -1.15 -24.00
N THR A 84 -20.89 -0.82 -25.30
CA THR A 84 -20.61 -1.79 -26.36
C THR A 84 -19.34 -1.43 -27.11
N VAL A 85 -18.52 -2.44 -27.39
CA VAL A 85 -17.28 -2.35 -28.18
C VAL A 85 -17.45 -3.25 -29.40
N ASP A 86 -17.65 -2.65 -30.57
CA ASP A 86 -18.00 -3.41 -31.78
C ASP A 86 -16.78 -4.04 -32.50
N LYS A 87 -15.55 -3.68 -32.14
CA LYS A 87 -14.32 -4.10 -32.83
C LYS A 87 -13.19 -4.54 -31.88
N ALA A 88 -13.46 -5.47 -30.98
CA ALA A 88 -12.40 -6.10 -30.19
C ALA A 88 -11.75 -7.23 -31.01
N ALA A 89 -10.42 -7.28 -31.09
CA ALA A 89 -9.72 -8.28 -31.90
C ALA A 89 -9.43 -9.53 -31.07
N ALA A 90 -9.72 -10.73 -31.59
CA ALA A 90 -9.25 -11.97 -30.99
C ALA A 90 -7.77 -12.19 -31.35
N SER A 91 -6.86 -11.79 -30.45
CA SER A 91 -5.40 -11.95 -30.63
C SER A 91 -4.92 -13.40 -30.53
N SER A 92 -5.65 -14.27 -29.82
CA SER A 92 -5.36 -15.71 -29.73
C SER A 92 -6.60 -16.51 -29.35
N ALA A 93 -6.52 -17.84 -29.40
CA ALA A 93 -7.60 -18.75 -29.03
C ALA A 93 -8.10 -18.58 -27.58
N SER A 94 -7.35 -17.84 -26.75
CA SER A 94 -7.66 -17.57 -25.34
C SER A 94 -7.71 -16.09 -24.98
N ARG A 95 -7.52 -15.17 -25.93
CA ARG A 95 -7.45 -13.72 -25.65
C ARG A 95 -8.15 -12.87 -26.69
N ILE A 96 -8.93 -11.91 -26.20
CA ILE A 96 -9.50 -10.81 -26.99
C ILE A 96 -8.98 -9.51 -26.41
N ASP A 97 -8.42 -8.64 -27.25
CA ASP A 97 -7.84 -7.37 -26.82
C ASP A 97 -8.47 -6.18 -27.55
N PHE A 98 -8.65 -5.09 -26.81
CA PHE A 98 -9.00 -3.79 -27.35
C PHE A 98 -8.35 -2.68 -26.51
N VAL A 99 -8.16 -1.51 -27.11
CA VAL A 99 -7.55 -0.35 -26.42
C VAL A 99 -8.66 0.53 -25.85
N LEU A 100 -8.48 0.99 -24.61
CA LEU A 100 -9.34 1.97 -23.97
C LEU A 100 -9.14 3.34 -24.65
N THR A 101 -10.01 3.66 -25.61
CA THR A 101 -10.00 4.94 -26.34
C THR A 101 -10.70 6.03 -25.54
N GLU A 102 -10.43 7.31 -25.87
CA GLU A 102 -11.04 8.47 -25.21
C GLU A 102 -12.58 8.40 -25.23
N GLY A 103 -13.18 8.07 -26.37
CA GLY A 103 -14.63 7.92 -26.48
C GLY A 103 -15.20 6.75 -25.67
N LEU A 104 -14.44 5.69 -25.44
CA LEU A 104 -14.86 4.56 -24.61
C LEU A 104 -14.71 4.89 -23.12
N GLN A 105 -13.62 5.55 -22.74
CA GLN A 105 -13.42 6.06 -21.38
C GLN A 105 -14.49 7.08 -20.99
N ASP A 106 -14.89 7.97 -21.90
CA ASP A 106 -15.98 8.94 -21.67
C ASP A 106 -17.32 8.26 -21.35
N LEU A 107 -17.58 7.08 -21.93
CA LEU A 107 -18.81 6.30 -21.63
C LEU A 107 -18.80 5.75 -20.19
N PHE A 108 -17.61 5.41 -19.65
CA PHE A 108 -17.47 4.96 -18.26
C PHE A 108 -17.39 6.17 -17.30
N ALA A 109 -16.38 7.02 -17.47
CA ALA A 109 -16.00 8.09 -16.54
C ALA A 109 -16.73 9.43 -16.75
N GLY A 110 -17.41 9.63 -17.88
CA GLY A 110 -17.97 10.91 -18.29
C GLY A 110 -16.97 11.77 -19.08
N SER A 111 -17.46 12.73 -19.86
CA SER A 111 -16.66 13.58 -20.76
C SER A 111 -16.27 14.93 -20.15
N GLY A 112 -15.06 15.43 -20.46
CA GLY A 112 -14.62 16.78 -20.12
C GLY A 112 -14.28 17.01 -18.64
N ASP A 113 -14.50 18.21 -18.12
CA ASP A 113 -14.21 18.60 -16.73
C ASP A 113 -15.07 17.87 -15.67
N ASN A 114 -16.10 17.13 -16.11
CA ASN A 114 -16.99 16.35 -15.27
C ASN A 114 -16.59 14.85 -15.18
N ALA A 115 -15.43 14.47 -15.72
CA ALA A 115 -14.96 13.09 -15.68
C ALA A 115 -14.55 12.70 -14.25
N VAL A 116 -15.20 11.69 -13.68
CA VAL A 116 -14.94 11.18 -12.33
C VAL A 116 -14.53 9.72 -12.43
N HIS A 117 -13.61 9.30 -11.57
CA HIS A 117 -13.24 7.91 -11.43
C HIS A 117 -14.50 7.05 -11.28
N THR A 118 -14.63 6.01 -12.10
CA THR A 118 -15.86 5.23 -12.18
C THR A 118 -15.55 3.76 -12.10
N THR A 119 -16.18 3.09 -11.15
CA THR A 119 -16.13 1.64 -11.00
C THR A 119 -17.35 1.03 -11.67
N PHE A 120 -17.13 0.27 -12.74
CA PHE A 120 -18.14 -0.58 -13.36
C PHE A 120 -18.24 -1.90 -12.61
N ARG A 121 -19.46 -2.30 -12.23
CA ARG A 121 -19.75 -3.64 -11.69
C ARG A 121 -20.87 -4.28 -12.48
N GLY A 122 -20.62 -5.45 -13.06
CA GLY A 122 -21.65 -6.13 -13.82
C GLY A 122 -21.20 -7.38 -14.55
N SER A 123 -21.81 -7.61 -15.69
CA SER A 123 -21.50 -8.72 -16.59
C SER A 123 -20.86 -8.21 -17.87
N VAL A 124 -19.88 -8.96 -18.36
CA VAL A 124 -19.28 -8.72 -19.68
C VAL A 124 -19.67 -9.87 -20.58
N VAL A 125 -20.37 -9.53 -21.67
CA VAL A 125 -20.81 -10.47 -22.68
C VAL A 125 -19.92 -10.31 -23.91
N VAL A 126 -19.29 -11.39 -24.32
CA VAL A 126 -18.50 -11.47 -25.56
C VAL A 126 -19.33 -12.23 -26.58
N ALA A 127 -19.61 -11.60 -27.72
CA ALA A 127 -20.37 -12.20 -28.81
C ALA A 127 -19.55 -12.21 -30.11
N PHE A 128 -19.55 -13.35 -30.80
CA PHE A 128 -19.04 -13.46 -32.17
C PHE A 128 -20.22 -13.65 -33.13
N GLU A 129 -20.17 -12.95 -34.27
CA GLU A 129 -21.19 -13.13 -35.32
C GLU A 129 -21.15 -14.55 -35.89
N GLY A 130 -22.35 -15.11 -36.10
CA GLY A 130 -22.51 -16.44 -36.67
C GLY A 130 -21.96 -16.54 -38.10
N ALA A 131 -21.53 -17.74 -38.50
CA ALA A 131 -20.87 -17.96 -39.81
C ALA A 131 -21.78 -17.74 -41.04
N HIS A 132 -23.09 -17.69 -40.85
CA HIS A 132 -24.08 -17.47 -41.92
C HIS A 132 -25.12 -16.42 -41.50
N PRO A 133 -25.67 -15.63 -42.43
CA PRO A 133 -26.75 -14.69 -42.13
C PRO A 133 -27.97 -15.43 -41.56
N GLY A 134 -28.29 -15.20 -40.29
CA GLY A 134 -29.35 -15.90 -39.56
C GLY A 134 -28.89 -16.99 -38.58
N ALA A 135 -27.59 -17.31 -38.54
CA ALA A 135 -27.02 -18.14 -37.48
C ALA A 135 -26.94 -17.36 -36.15
N LEU A 136 -27.31 -18.01 -35.05
CA LEU A 136 -27.24 -17.41 -33.71
C LEU A 136 -25.78 -17.02 -33.37
N PRO A 137 -25.55 -15.86 -32.73
CA PRO A 137 -24.23 -15.46 -32.28
C PRO A 137 -23.73 -16.45 -31.22
N VAL A 138 -22.41 -16.67 -31.21
CA VAL A 138 -21.77 -17.48 -30.18
C VAL A 138 -21.37 -16.53 -29.05
N GLU A 139 -21.95 -16.73 -27.88
CA GLU A 139 -21.76 -15.83 -26.72
C GLU A 139 -21.08 -16.55 -25.56
N GLY A 140 -20.30 -15.78 -24.80
CA GLY A 140 -19.76 -16.16 -23.49
C GLY A 140 -19.92 -14.99 -22.54
N THR A 141 -20.33 -15.28 -21.30
CA THR A 141 -20.60 -14.24 -20.30
C THR A 141 -19.78 -14.51 -19.05
N ILE A 142 -19.15 -13.46 -18.55
CA ILE A 142 -18.59 -13.43 -17.20
C ILE A 142 -19.46 -12.52 -16.34
N THR A 143 -19.82 -13.00 -15.15
CA THR A 143 -20.59 -12.26 -14.15
C THR A 143 -19.69 -11.77 -13.04
N ASP A 144 -20.06 -10.67 -12.38
CA ASP A 144 -19.32 -10.09 -11.25
C ASP A 144 -17.95 -9.51 -11.64
N VAL A 145 -17.88 -8.92 -12.84
CA VAL A 145 -16.70 -8.18 -13.29
C VAL A 145 -16.71 -6.80 -12.65
N GLU A 146 -15.61 -6.48 -11.97
CA GLU A 146 -15.27 -5.15 -11.53
C GLU A 146 -14.18 -4.58 -12.45
N LEU A 147 -14.48 -3.45 -13.09
CA LEU A 147 -13.55 -2.69 -13.91
C LEU A 147 -13.54 -1.24 -13.42
N ASP A 148 -12.39 -0.80 -12.95
CA ASP A 148 -12.21 0.51 -12.38
C ASP A 148 -11.51 1.43 -13.39
N VAL A 149 -12.25 2.42 -13.89
CA VAL A 149 -11.76 3.36 -14.90
C VAL A 149 -11.40 4.64 -14.18
N ARG A 150 -10.11 4.99 -14.19
CA ARG A 150 -9.63 6.20 -13.53
C ARG A 150 -10.05 7.45 -14.30
N ALA A 151 -10.39 8.51 -13.56
CA ALA A 151 -10.59 9.83 -14.14
C ALA A 151 -9.26 10.33 -14.71
N PRO A 152 -9.30 11.13 -15.80
CA PRO A 152 -8.09 11.74 -16.35
C PRO A 152 -7.45 12.67 -15.31
N SER A 153 -6.39 12.21 -14.63
CA SER A 153 -5.66 12.99 -13.62
C SER A 153 -4.14 12.93 -13.84
N ALA A 154 -3.45 14.00 -13.43
CA ALA A 154 -2.01 14.31 -13.53
C ALA A 154 -1.36 14.19 -14.92
N ALA A 155 -1.49 13.06 -15.61
CA ALA A 155 -0.96 12.83 -16.95
C ALA A 155 -1.49 13.85 -17.96
N ARG A 156 -2.78 14.24 -17.92
CA ARG A 156 -3.34 15.27 -18.80
C ARG A 156 -2.76 16.66 -18.52
N ALA A 157 -2.57 17.03 -17.25
CA ALA A 157 -1.95 18.31 -16.89
C ALA A 157 -0.48 18.38 -17.32
N VAL A 158 0.26 17.27 -17.17
CA VAL A 158 1.64 17.14 -17.66
C VAL A 158 1.69 17.16 -19.18
N MET A 159 0.79 16.43 -19.87
CA MET A 159 0.70 16.43 -21.34
C MET A 159 0.32 17.81 -21.88
N GLN A 160 -0.64 18.51 -21.26
CA GLN A 160 -1.00 19.88 -21.60
C GLN A 160 0.13 20.87 -21.33
N ALA A 161 0.88 20.71 -20.24
CA ALA A 161 2.05 21.52 -19.95
C ALA A 161 3.17 21.29 -20.98
N ARG A 162 3.45 20.02 -21.32
CA ARG A 162 4.42 19.63 -22.37
C ARG A 162 4.00 20.14 -23.74
N GLU A 163 2.72 20.07 -24.08
CA GLU A 163 2.17 20.59 -25.33
C GLU A 163 2.28 22.13 -25.40
N LYS A 164 2.02 22.82 -24.28
CA LYS A 164 2.20 24.27 -24.16
C LYS A 164 3.66 24.68 -24.33
N ASP A 165 4.59 23.93 -23.75
CA ASP A 165 6.02 24.19 -23.88
C ASP A 165 6.56 23.83 -25.28
N GLY A 166 6.06 22.75 -25.89
CA GLY A 166 6.35 22.41 -27.28
C GLY A 166 5.82 23.46 -28.27
N THR A 167 4.64 24.02 -28.01
CA THR A 167 4.08 25.14 -28.79
C THR A 167 4.96 26.39 -28.64
N ARG A 168 5.43 26.71 -27.43
CA ARG A 168 6.39 27.82 -27.20
C ARG A 168 7.72 27.59 -27.92
N ALA A 169 8.20 26.35 -27.98
CA ALA A 169 9.42 26.00 -28.71
C ALA A 169 9.23 26.16 -30.22
N LEU A 170 8.10 25.72 -30.78
CA LEU A 170 7.74 25.92 -32.18
C LEU A 170 7.61 27.41 -32.54
N ASP A 171 6.95 28.19 -31.69
CA ASP A 171 6.81 29.64 -31.84
C ASP A 171 8.17 30.34 -31.82
N PHE A 172 9.08 29.93 -30.92
CA PHE A 172 10.44 30.46 -30.85
C PHE A 172 11.26 30.11 -32.09
N MET A 173 11.14 28.88 -32.59
CA MET A 173 11.74 28.47 -33.87
C MET A 173 11.11 29.21 -35.06
N GLY A 174 9.90 29.75 -34.90
CA GLY A 174 9.12 30.43 -35.93
C GLY A 174 8.46 29.47 -36.91
N VAL A 175 8.07 28.28 -36.44
CA VAL A 175 7.47 27.20 -37.22
C VAL A 175 6.00 27.06 -36.85
N THR A 176 5.13 27.08 -37.86
CA THR A 176 3.70 26.76 -37.71
C THR A 176 3.41 25.42 -38.35
N LEU A 177 2.64 24.57 -37.66
CA LEU A 177 2.34 23.21 -38.11
C LEU A 177 0.98 23.13 -38.80
N ASP A 178 0.80 22.11 -39.64
CA ASP A 178 -0.50 21.75 -40.21
C ASP A 178 -1.20 20.71 -39.32
N ASP A 179 -2.40 21.04 -38.85
CA ASP A 179 -3.20 20.19 -37.93
C ASP A 179 -4.12 19.21 -38.66
N THR A 180 -4.08 19.19 -40.00
CA THR A 180 -5.03 18.42 -40.82
C THR A 180 -4.58 17.00 -41.15
N GLN A 181 -3.31 16.63 -40.92
CA GLN A 181 -2.79 15.28 -41.16
C GLN A 181 -2.49 14.53 -39.85
N PRO A 182 -2.87 13.24 -39.74
CA PRO A 182 -2.52 12.44 -38.57
C PRO A 182 -1.00 12.27 -38.45
N PRO A 183 -0.42 12.27 -37.24
CA PRO A 183 1.03 12.26 -37.00
C PRO A 183 1.67 10.88 -37.22
N ALA A 184 1.38 10.24 -38.36
CA ALA A 184 2.03 9.01 -38.78
C ALA A 184 3.40 9.34 -39.41
N GLY A 185 4.41 9.56 -38.57
CA GLY A 185 5.82 9.68 -38.97
C GLY A 185 6.41 11.09 -39.00
N GLY A 186 5.83 12.03 -38.24
CA GLY A 186 6.37 13.38 -38.01
C GLY A 186 5.32 14.49 -38.13
N LEU A 187 5.70 15.73 -37.80
CA LEU A 187 4.82 16.91 -37.89
C LEU A 187 5.12 17.72 -39.16
N LEU A 188 4.09 18.04 -39.94
CA LEU A 188 4.23 18.80 -41.19
C LEU A 188 4.33 20.31 -40.94
N VAL A 189 5.32 20.96 -41.53
CA VAL A 189 5.51 22.42 -41.45
C VAL A 189 4.65 23.15 -42.46
N LYS A 190 3.69 23.95 -41.98
CA LYS A 190 2.78 24.77 -42.81
C LYS A 190 3.42 26.06 -43.26
N SER A 191 4.06 26.79 -42.34
CA SER A 191 4.80 28.01 -42.68
C SER A 191 5.94 28.27 -41.71
N VAL A 192 6.99 28.92 -42.21
CA VAL A 192 8.17 29.34 -41.46
C VAL A 192 8.29 30.86 -41.52
N ARG A 193 8.42 31.52 -40.36
CA ARG A 193 8.54 32.98 -40.27
C ARG A 193 9.88 33.46 -40.85
N PRO A 194 9.91 34.51 -41.69
CA PRO A 194 11.16 35.11 -42.17
C PRO A 194 12.06 35.56 -41.01
N GLU A 195 13.38 35.36 -41.14
CA GLU A 195 14.41 35.67 -40.12
C GLU A 195 14.36 34.86 -38.81
N SER A 196 13.48 33.87 -38.68
CA SER A 196 13.44 33.00 -37.50
C SER A 196 14.64 32.03 -37.42
N PRO A 197 14.93 31.44 -36.25
CA PRO A 197 15.97 30.43 -36.12
C PRO A 197 15.79 29.24 -37.08
N ALA A 198 14.55 28.80 -37.34
CA ALA A 198 14.26 27.75 -38.31
C ALA A 198 14.54 28.17 -39.76
N ALA A 199 14.22 29.42 -40.14
CA ALA A 199 14.52 29.95 -41.47
C ALA A 199 16.04 30.03 -41.72
N LYS A 200 16.81 30.46 -40.70
CA LYS A 200 18.28 30.50 -40.76
C LYS A 200 18.92 29.10 -40.84
N ALA A 201 18.26 28.09 -40.30
CA ALA A 201 18.65 26.69 -40.40
C ALA A 201 18.24 26.02 -41.72
N GLY A 202 17.46 26.70 -42.57
CA GLY A 202 17.06 26.24 -43.90
C GLY A 202 15.78 25.38 -43.95
N LEU A 203 14.89 25.51 -42.96
CA LEU A 203 13.57 24.87 -42.99
C LEU A 203 12.64 25.61 -43.98
N VAL A 204 11.89 24.84 -44.77
CA VAL A 204 11.00 25.35 -45.81
C VAL A 204 9.57 24.83 -45.55
N PRO A 205 8.51 25.57 -45.92
CA PRO A 205 7.15 25.03 -45.91
C PRO A 205 7.06 23.71 -46.67
N GLY A 206 6.43 22.69 -46.09
CA GLY A 206 6.33 21.33 -46.63
C GLY A 206 7.37 20.32 -46.11
N ASP A 207 8.34 20.74 -45.29
CA ASP A 207 9.24 19.81 -44.58
C ASP A 207 8.47 19.09 -43.45
N THR A 208 8.77 17.79 -43.22
CA THR A 208 8.22 17.00 -42.10
C THR A 208 9.27 16.86 -41.00
N LEU A 209 8.95 17.27 -39.78
CA LEU A 209 9.82 17.12 -38.61
C LEU A 209 9.72 15.69 -38.06
N VAL A 210 10.83 14.94 -38.07
CA VAL A 210 10.87 13.53 -37.67
C VAL A 210 11.47 13.36 -36.27
N ARG A 211 12.60 14.01 -35.99
CA ARG A 211 13.23 14.02 -34.66
C ARG A 211 13.75 15.38 -34.26
N ILE A 212 13.70 15.69 -32.96
CA ILE A 212 14.37 16.86 -32.37
C ILE A 212 15.18 16.37 -31.18
N GLY A 213 16.48 16.69 -31.14
CA GLY A 213 17.37 16.28 -30.05
C GLY A 213 17.47 14.75 -29.85
N GLY A 214 17.21 13.96 -30.89
CA GLY A 214 17.17 12.49 -30.84
C GLY A 214 15.80 11.87 -30.52
N VAL A 215 14.82 12.66 -30.09
CA VAL A 215 13.46 12.21 -29.75
C VAL A 215 12.57 12.18 -31.00
N LEU A 216 11.83 11.09 -31.21
CA LEU A 216 10.86 10.96 -32.31
C LEU A 216 9.65 11.86 -32.02
N ILE A 217 9.25 12.66 -33.00
CA ILE A 217 8.14 13.59 -32.85
C ILE A 217 6.86 12.91 -33.34
N SER A 218 5.92 12.71 -32.42
CA SER A 218 4.58 12.21 -32.70
C SER A 218 3.49 13.23 -32.35
N SER A 219 3.82 14.22 -31.53
CA SER A 219 2.91 15.27 -31.10
C SER A 219 3.67 16.57 -30.83
N ARG A 220 2.93 17.68 -30.69
CA ARG A 220 3.52 18.97 -30.29
C ARG A 220 4.26 18.88 -28.95
N ALA A 221 3.85 17.98 -28.06
CA ALA A 221 4.47 17.77 -26.76
C ALA A 221 5.91 17.21 -26.83
N ASP A 222 6.27 16.58 -27.95
CA ASP A 222 7.59 15.97 -28.19
C ASP A 222 8.63 16.98 -28.68
N VAL A 223 8.20 18.20 -29.01
CA VAL A 223 9.08 19.28 -29.48
C VAL A 223 9.74 19.97 -28.28
N GLN A 224 10.65 19.26 -27.61
CA GLN A 224 11.40 19.78 -26.47
C GLN A 224 12.88 19.94 -26.81
N PRO A 225 13.40 21.17 -26.91
CA PRO A 225 14.84 21.39 -27.06
C PRO A 225 15.56 20.96 -25.78
N ALA A 226 16.77 20.39 -25.91
CA ALA A 226 17.56 20.02 -24.75
C ALA A 226 17.90 21.27 -23.91
N SER A 227 17.66 21.19 -22.60
CA SER A 227 17.87 22.31 -21.68
C SER A 227 19.36 22.71 -21.68
N GLY A 228 19.64 23.96 -22.07
CA GLY A 228 21.01 24.51 -22.07
C GLY A 228 21.84 24.28 -23.32
N SER A 229 21.36 23.55 -24.34
CA SER A 229 22.08 23.43 -25.62
C SER A 229 21.83 24.64 -26.52
N ARG A 230 22.91 25.31 -26.94
CA ARG A 230 22.85 26.43 -27.90
C ARG A 230 22.32 25.99 -29.27
N LEU A 231 22.63 24.77 -29.70
CA LEU A 231 22.21 24.21 -30.97
C LEU A 231 21.40 22.94 -30.71
N THR A 232 20.22 22.85 -31.31
CA THR A 232 19.37 21.65 -31.29
C THR A 232 19.35 21.03 -32.68
N ALA A 233 19.75 19.75 -32.79
CA ALA A 233 19.66 19.01 -34.03
C ALA A 233 18.20 18.62 -34.31
N VAL A 234 17.73 18.96 -35.51
CA VAL A 234 16.39 18.67 -36.01
C VAL A 234 16.51 17.85 -37.28
N GLU A 235 15.96 16.66 -37.24
CA GLU A 235 15.90 15.75 -38.37
C GLU A 235 14.61 15.98 -39.16
N ILE A 236 14.78 16.39 -40.42
CA ILE A 236 13.69 16.72 -41.33
C ILE A 236 13.63 15.75 -42.50
N ARG A 237 12.43 15.50 -43.00
CA ARG A 237 12.17 14.78 -44.24
C ARG A 237 11.51 15.73 -45.23
N ARG A 238 12.13 15.91 -46.40
CA ARG A 238 11.67 16.83 -47.45
C ARG A 238 10.94 16.07 -48.55
N GLY A 239 9.64 16.29 -48.69
CA GLY A 239 8.78 15.60 -49.67
C GLY A 239 8.70 14.09 -49.46
N ASP A 240 8.51 13.32 -50.54
CA ASP A 240 8.41 11.84 -50.54
C ASP A 240 9.78 11.13 -50.45
N ASN A 241 10.84 11.89 -50.15
CA ASN A 241 12.19 11.36 -50.12
C ASN A 241 12.44 10.59 -48.81
N ARG A 242 12.90 9.35 -48.88
CA ARG A 242 13.19 8.52 -47.67
C ARG A 242 14.42 8.96 -46.86
N ARG A 243 15.20 9.93 -47.36
CA ARG A 243 16.40 10.42 -46.67
C ARG A 243 16.03 11.50 -45.65
N VAL A 244 16.50 11.30 -44.43
CA VAL A 244 16.35 12.24 -43.32
C VAL A 244 17.59 13.15 -43.29
N GLU A 245 17.38 14.47 -43.33
CA GLU A 245 18.44 15.47 -43.23
C GLU A 245 18.49 16.03 -41.81
N SER A 246 19.69 16.15 -41.22
CA SER A 246 19.87 16.80 -39.91
C SER A 246 20.25 18.27 -40.08
N ARG A 247 19.52 19.17 -39.40
CA ARG A 247 19.73 20.62 -39.40
C ARG A 247 19.90 21.10 -37.96
N ASN A 248 20.88 21.96 -37.70
CA ASN A 248 21.09 22.54 -36.38
C ASN A 248 20.36 23.88 -36.28
N ILE A 249 19.42 23.99 -35.35
CA ILE A 249 18.67 25.23 -35.07
C ILE A 249 19.29 25.91 -33.85
N ASP A 250 19.55 27.22 -33.95
CA ASP A 250 20.05 28.03 -32.83
C ASP A 250 18.92 28.32 -31.83
N MET A 251 19.06 27.80 -30.62
CA MET A 251 18.12 27.97 -29.51
C MET A 251 18.67 28.89 -28.42
N ALA A 252 19.72 29.68 -28.71
CA ALA A 252 20.27 30.67 -27.79
C ALA A 252 19.19 31.66 -27.31
N GLY A 253 18.75 31.51 -26.06
CA GLY A 253 17.76 32.39 -25.43
C GLY A 253 16.42 31.72 -25.08
N PHE A 254 16.18 30.49 -25.55
CA PHE A 254 15.02 29.71 -25.11
C PHE A 254 15.25 29.19 -23.68
N LYS A 255 14.53 29.75 -22.70
CA LYS A 255 14.46 29.20 -21.35
C LYS A 255 13.31 28.19 -21.30
N GLY A 256 13.65 26.89 -21.26
CA GLY A 256 12.66 25.86 -20.98
C GLY A 256 11.96 26.13 -19.65
N SER A 257 10.71 25.71 -19.53
CA SER A 257 10.03 25.67 -18.23
C SER A 257 10.87 24.79 -17.28
N ALA A 258 10.96 25.17 -16.00
CA ALA A 258 11.47 24.24 -15.00
C ALA A 258 10.55 23.01 -15.02
N PRO A 259 11.08 21.77 -15.02
CA PRO A 259 10.25 20.58 -15.04
C PRO A 259 9.28 20.65 -13.85
N ALA A 260 7.99 20.88 -14.15
CA ALA A 260 6.93 20.93 -13.16
C ALA A 260 6.86 19.60 -12.39
N ASP A 261 7.34 18.52 -13.00
CA ASP A 261 7.50 17.20 -12.42
C ASP A 261 8.49 17.21 -11.22
N LEU A 262 9.61 17.94 -11.29
CA LEU A 262 10.55 18.04 -10.17
C LEU A 262 10.02 18.94 -9.06
N LEU A 263 9.37 20.04 -9.40
CA LEU A 263 8.81 20.94 -8.40
C LEU A 263 7.61 20.30 -7.69
N GLY A 264 6.75 19.62 -8.44
CA GLY A 264 5.62 18.83 -7.94
C GLY A 264 6.09 17.66 -7.10
N ALA A 265 7.05 16.86 -7.58
CA ALA A 265 7.63 15.77 -6.79
C ALA A 265 8.33 16.29 -5.53
N LEU A 266 9.06 17.41 -5.60
CA LEU A 266 9.70 18.04 -4.45
C LEU A 266 8.68 18.55 -3.43
N ILE A 267 7.60 19.19 -3.87
CA ILE A 267 6.50 19.65 -3.00
C ILE A 267 5.80 18.45 -2.36
N VAL A 268 5.51 17.40 -3.11
CA VAL A 268 4.91 16.17 -2.58
C VAL A 268 5.86 15.48 -1.58
N LEU A 269 7.16 15.42 -1.88
CA LEU A 269 8.19 14.93 -0.95
C LEU A 269 8.31 15.79 0.31
N LEU A 270 8.22 17.12 0.18
CA LEU A 270 8.25 18.04 1.31
C LEU A 270 7.00 17.93 2.16
N VAL A 271 5.82 17.83 1.54
CA VAL A 271 4.54 17.66 2.25
C VAL A 271 4.49 16.28 2.89
N ALA A 272 4.90 15.22 2.21
CA ALA A 272 5.01 13.88 2.80
C ALA A 272 6.04 13.86 3.93
N GLY A 273 7.20 14.48 3.76
CA GLY A 273 8.23 14.61 4.79
C GLY A 273 7.78 15.46 5.98
N LEU A 274 7.00 16.52 5.74
CA LEU A 274 6.39 17.35 6.79
C LEU A 274 5.30 16.56 7.52
N ILE A 275 4.41 15.87 6.81
CA ILE A 275 3.36 15.05 7.41
C ILE A 275 3.97 13.90 8.21
N LEU A 276 4.98 13.21 7.68
CA LEU A 276 5.72 12.17 8.38
C LEU A 276 6.48 12.73 9.58
N GLY A 277 7.16 13.87 9.46
CA GLY A 277 7.84 14.52 10.58
C GLY A 277 6.89 15.01 11.67
N VAL A 278 5.76 15.61 11.28
CA VAL A 278 4.71 16.14 12.17
C VAL A 278 3.82 15.03 12.74
N PHE A 279 3.75 13.86 12.11
CA PHE A 279 3.03 12.72 12.67
C PHE A 279 3.94 11.82 13.52
N MET A 280 5.12 11.48 13.02
CA MET A 280 6.04 10.53 13.65
C MET A 280 6.70 11.10 14.92
N ALA A 281 7.18 12.36 14.89
CA ALA A 281 7.85 12.92 16.06
C ALA A 281 6.88 13.13 17.25
N PRO A 282 5.66 13.65 17.06
CA PRO A 282 4.68 13.73 18.15
C PRO A 282 4.17 12.38 18.59
N THR A 283 3.94 11.41 17.69
CA THR A 283 3.51 10.06 18.12
C THR A 283 4.57 9.40 18.98
N ALA A 284 5.84 9.38 18.56
CA ALA A 284 6.95 8.89 19.36
C ALA A 284 7.06 9.62 20.71
N GLY A 285 6.97 10.96 20.70
CA GLY A 285 6.97 11.78 21.91
C GLY A 285 5.82 11.44 22.87
N ILE A 286 4.60 11.31 22.38
CA ILE A 286 3.42 10.97 23.18
C ILE A 286 3.56 9.55 23.74
N ILE A 287 4.05 8.57 22.97
CA ILE A 287 4.28 7.21 23.46
C ILE A 287 5.23 7.24 24.68
N THR A 288 6.30 8.04 24.64
CA THR A 288 7.24 8.13 25.76
C THR A 288 6.60 8.73 27.02
N TRP A 289 5.70 9.70 26.86
CA TRP A 289 4.93 10.24 27.98
C TRP A 289 3.96 9.19 28.55
N VAL A 290 3.24 8.48 27.67
CA VAL A 290 2.32 7.39 28.03
C VAL A 290 3.07 6.31 28.81
N GLU A 291 4.23 5.88 28.31
CA GLU A 291 5.07 4.87 28.95
C GLU A 291 5.52 5.29 30.35
N ARG A 292 6.07 6.50 30.51
CA ARG A 292 6.51 7.00 31.83
C ARG A 292 5.36 7.07 32.84
N ARG A 293 4.13 7.30 32.37
CA ARG A 293 2.96 7.38 33.23
C ARG A 293 2.40 6.00 33.59
N ILE A 294 2.35 5.07 32.65
CA ILE A 294 1.92 3.69 32.90
C ILE A 294 2.92 2.99 33.82
N SER A 295 4.22 3.08 33.50
CA SER A 295 5.29 2.50 34.32
C SER A 295 5.29 3.03 35.75
N GLY A 296 5.10 4.34 35.93
CA GLY A 296 4.93 4.93 37.25
C GLY A 296 3.81 4.27 38.04
N ARG A 297 2.61 4.16 37.44
CA ARG A 297 1.45 3.52 38.08
C ARG A 297 1.69 2.05 38.42
N MET A 298 2.34 1.30 37.54
CA MET A 298 2.68 -0.11 37.78
C MET A 298 3.67 -0.29 38.95
N GLN A 299 4.56 0.67 39.13
CA GLN A 299 5.55 0.70 40.22
C GLN A 299 5.05 1.43 41.47
N SER A 300 3.75 1.75 41.54
CA SER A 300 3.16 2.52 42.64
C SER A 300 3.84 3.87 42.90
N ARG A 301 4.36 4.53 41.86
CA ARG A 301 4.91 5.90 41.91
C ARG A 301 4.21 6.83 40.92
N ILE A 302 4.32 8.13 41.13
CA ILE A 302 3.72 9.12 40.23
C ILE A 302 4.65 9.30 39.02
N GLY A 303 4.08 9.26 37.81
CA GLY A 303 4.80 9.61 36.58
C GLY A 303 5.07 11.12 36.47
N PRO A 304 5.47 11.63 35.28
CA PRO A 304 5.68 13.06 35.07
C PRO A 304 4.44 13.88 35.46
N ASN A 305 4.60 14.88 36.34
CA ASN A 305 3.49 15.71 36.85
C ASN A 305 3.79 17.22 36.93
N ARG A 306 4.94 17.68 36.41
CA ARG A 306 5.39 19.08 36.57
C ARG A 306 5.31 19.91 35.28
N THR A 307 5.60 19.31 34.13
CA THR A 307 5.68 19.98 32.83
C THR A 307 4.31 20.03 32.15
N GLY A 308 3.52 21.07 32.47
CA GLY A 308 2.15 21.24 31.99
C GLY A 308 1.13 20.36 32.73
N PRO A 309 -0.15 20.36 32.29
CA PRO A 309 -1.20 19.57 32.92
C PRO A 309 -0.82 18.08 32.92
N GLN A 310 -0.69 17.49 34.11
CA GLN A 310 -0.30 16.09 34.30
C GLN A 310 1.00 15.67 33.56
N GLY A 311 1.93 16.63 33.38
CA GLY A 311 3.23 16.37 32.74
C GLY A 311 3.17 16.12 31.22
N PHE A 312 2.06 16.43 30.53
CA PHE A 312 1.92 16.17 29.09
C PHE A 312 3.00 16.86 28.24
N LEU A 313 3.47 18.05 28.63
CA LEU A 313 4.49 18.79 27.87
C LEU A 313 5.92 18.24 28.09
N GLN A 314 6.09 17.14 28.83
CA GLN A 314 7.40 16.55 29.08
C GLN A 314 8.11 16.11 27.79
N TRP A 315 7.39 15.54 26.81
CA TRP A 315 8.01 15.08 25.57
C TRP A 315 8.54 16.26 24.74
N ILE A 316 7.87 17.42 24.79
CA ILE A 316 8.34 18.67 24.16
C ILE A 316 9.59 19.16 24.88
N ALA A 317 9.59 19.16 26.22
CA ALA A 317 10.75 19.58 27.00
C ALA A 317 11.99 18.70 26.73
N ASP A 318 11.80 17.38 26.59
CA ASP A 318 12.88 16.46 26.24
C ASP A 318 13.40 16.69 24.81
N GLY A 319 12.51 17.02 23.87
CA GLY A 319 12.86 17.41 22.51
C GLY A 319 13.69 18.71 22.47
N VAL A 320 13.20 19.78 23.11
CA VAL A 320 13.90 21.08 23.20
C VAL A 320 15.26 20.92 23.88
N LYS A 321 15.31 20.18 24.99
CA LYS A 321 16.57 19.84 25.68
C LYS A 321 17.57 19.21 24.71
N SER A 322 17.13 18.27 23.89
CA SER A 322 18.02 17.51 23.02
C SER A 322 18.50 18.32 21.81
N ILE A 323 17.70 19.29 21.34
CA ILE A 323 18.11 20.27 20.32
C ILE A 323 19.14 21.26 20.88
N MET A 324 18.95 21.71 22.12
CA MET A 324 19.88 22.64 22.78
C MET A 324 21.17 21.97 23.26
N LYS A 325 21.16 20.64 23.40
CA LYS A 325 22.31 19.88 23.90
C LYS A 325 23.38 19.80 22.81
N GLU A 326 24.62 19.99 23.22
CA GLU A 326 25.78 19.90 22.34
C GLU A 326 25.90 18.51 21.68
N ASP A 327 26.08 18.51 20.36
CA ASP A 327 26.26 17.31 19.54
C ASP A 327 27.76 17.02 19.36
N ILE A 328 28.29 16.15 20.22
CA ILE A 328 29.70 15.78 20.28
C ILE A 328 29.98 14.64 19.28
N ILE A 329 31.09 14.74 18.56
CA ILE A 329 31.61 13.68 17.69
C ILE A 329 32.94 13.19 18.29
N PRO A 330 33.07 11.89 18.64
CA PRO A 330 34.33 11.36 19.18
C PRO A 330 35.50 11.57 18.20
N SER A 331 36.70 11.83 18.73
CA SER A 331 37.87 12.16 17.88
C SER A 331 38.36 10.99 17.04
N GLN A 332 38.22 9.77 17.55
CA GLN A 332 38.67 8.52 16.90
C GLN A 332 37.55 7.81 16.12
N CYS A 333 36.37 8.40 15.95
CA CYS A 333 35.26 7.78 15.22
C CYS A 333 35.41 7.94 13.69
N ASP A 334 34.72 7.08 12.94
CA ASP A 334 34.51 7.28 11.51
C ASP A 334 33.46 8.39 11.32
N ARG A 335 33.92 9.63 11.09
CA ARG A 335 33.07 10.82 11.02
C ARG A 335 31.90 10.73 10.02
N PRO A 336 32.10 10.33 8.74
CA PRO A 336 30.99 10.25 7.80
C PRO A 336 29.96 9.18 8.21
N LEU A 337 30.41 7.97 8.59
CA LEU A 337 29.48 6.91 9.01
C LEU A 337 28.74 7.26 10.30
N PHE A 338 29.44 7.87 11.27
CA PHE A 338 28.87 8.25 12.56
C PHE A 338 27.73 9.26 12.37
N ARG A 339 27.92 10.24 11.48
CA ARG A 339 26.87 11.21 11.14
C ARG A 339 25.71 10.57 10.38
N LEU A 340 25.99 9.65 9.47
CA LEU A 340 25.01 9.07 8.56
C LEU A 340 24.08 8.05 9.25
N ALA A 341 24.60 7.25 10.17
CA ALA A 341 23.87 6.13 10.77
C ALA A 341 22.50 6.48 11.38
N PRO A 342 22.35 7.53 12.23
CA PRO A 342 21.04 7.89 12.78
C PRO A 342 20.02 8.27 11.69
N TYR A 343 20.48 8.94 10.63
CA TYR A 343 19.61 9.36 9.53
C TYR A 343 19.16 8.17 8.69
N LEU A 344 20.03 7.18 8.45
CA LEU A 344 19.65 5.94 7.76
C LEU A 344 18.54 5.20 8.49
N VAL A 345 18.68 5.03 9.80
CA VAL A 345 17.66 4.36 10.64
C VAL A 345 16.35 5.15 10.62
N PHE A 346 16.42 6.47 10.81
CA PHE A 346 15.25 7.33 10.81
C PHE A 346 14.53 7.33 9.46
N THR A 347 15.26 7.44 8.35
CA THR A 347 14.69 7.40 6.99
C THR A 347 14.08 6.04 6.69
N GLY A 348 14.72 4.94 7.07
CA GLY A 348 14.18 3.59 6.91
C GLY A 348 12.85 3.43 7.65
N VAL A 349 12.81 3.74 8.94
CA VAL A 349 11.54 3.65 9.70
C VAL A 349 10.48 4.60 9.15
N SER A 350 10.84 5.83 8.77
CA SER A 350 9.91 6.78 8.17
C SER A 350 9.31 6.28 6.85
N ALA A 351 10.09 5.56 6.03
CA ALA A 351 9.62 5.02 4.76
C ALA A 351 8.50 3.98 4.94
N THR A 352 8.49 3.22 6.04
CA THR A 352 7.42 2.23 6.31
C THR A 352 6.02 2.85 6.44
N PHE A 353 5.92 4.12 6.83
CA PHE A 353 4.64 4.83 6.94
C PHE A 353 3.97 5.13 5.59
N VAL A 354 4.72 5.09 4.48
CA VAL A 354 4.19 5.34 3.14
C VAL A 354 3.04 4.38 2.82
N VAL A 355 3.18 3.14 3.24
CA VAL A 355 2.24 2.05 2.94
C VAL A 355 1.21 1.85 4.06
N MET A 356 1.29 2.62 5.15
CA MET A 356 0.41 2.42 6.30
C MET A 356 -1.02 2.91 6.01
N PRO A 357 -2.04 2.03 6.09
CA PRO A 357 -3.42 2.38 5.80
C PRO A 357 -4.12 2.95 7.05
N PHE A 358 -4.10 4.27 7.20
CA PHE A 358 -4.83 4.94 8.29
C PHE A 358 -6.35 4.93 8.06
N GLY A 359 -6.82 4.74 6.84
CA GLY A 359 -8.23 4.67 6.49
C GLY A 359 -8.41 4.22 5.05
N ASN A 360 -9.65 4.15 4.54
CA ASN A 360 -9.91 3.68 3.18
C ASN A 360 -9.17 4.50 2.10
N TYR A 361 -9.21 5.83 2.23
CA TYR A 361 -8.51 6.77 1.35
C TYR A 361 -7.33 7.47 2.04
N LEU A 362 -7.11 7.20 3.32
CA LEU A 362 -6.05 7.82 4.12
C LEU A 362 -4.83 6.91 4.14
N ILE A 363 -4.13 6.86 3.00
CA ILE A 363 -2.87 6.17 2.79
C ILE A 363 -1.98 7.06 1.93
N ALA A 364 -0.66 7.08 2.17
CA ALA A 364 0.22 7.96 1.40
C ALA A 364 0.46 7.42 -0.02
N ALA A 365 0.72 6.11 -0.15
CA ALA A 365 0.73 5.41 -1.43
C ALA A 365 0.22 3.98 -1.25
N ASP A 366 -0.79 3.61 -2.04
CA ASP A 366 -1.28 2.23 -2.12
C ASP A 366 -0.43 1.46 -3.14
N LEU A 367 0.53 0.68 -2.63
CA LEU A 367 1.46 -0.09 -3.45
C LEU A 367 0.98 -1.54 -3.61
N ASP A 368 1.05 -2.07 -4.83
CA ASP A 368 0.74 -3.48 -5.14
C ASP A 368 1.58 -4.46 -4.31
N ILE A 369 2.82 -4.07 -4.00
CA ILE A 369 3.80 -4.83 -3.22
C ILE A 369 3.99 -4.28 -1.80
N GLY A 370 2.93 -3.72 -1.19
CA GLY A 370 3.00 -2.98 0.07
C GLY A 370 3.68 -3.74 1.21
N ILE A 371 3.32 -5.01 1.45
CA ILE A 371 3.95 -5.82 2.50
C ILE A 371 5.42 -6.09 2.23
N LEU A 372 5.77 -6.43 0.99
CA LEU A 372 7.15 -6.71 0.59
C LEU A 372 8.01 -5.47 0.80
N PHE A 373 7.48 -4.29 0.48
CA PHE A 373 8.14 -3.02 0.74
C PHE A 373 8.43 -2.81 2.23
N VAL A 374 7.46 -3.07 3.11
CA VAL A 374 7.65 -2.94 4.56
C VAL A 374 8.77 -3.86 5.05
N VAL A 375 8.74 -5.15 4.70
CA VAL A 375 9.76 -6.13 5.08
C VAL A 375 11.15 -5.74 4.54
N ALA A 376 11.23 -5.28 3.29
CA ALA A 376 12.50 -4.86 2.70
C ALA A 376 13.09 -3.62 3.41
N VAL A 377 12.24 -2.66 3.76
CA VAL A 377 12.67 -1.42 4.41
C VAL A 377 13.10 -1.69 5.86
N THR A 378 12.40 -2.55 6.62
CA THR A 378 12.80 -2.88 7.99
C THR A 378 14.15 -3.60 8.03
N SER A 379 14.44 -4.50 7.07
CA SER A 379 15.75 -5.14 6.96
C SER A 379 16.90 -4.13 6.72
N LEU A 380 16.64 -3.02 6.00
CA LEU A 380 17.63 -1.96 5.79
C LEU A 380 17.94 -1.17 7.06
N VAL A 381 16.97 -1.03 7.98
CA VAL A 381 17.16 -0.32 9.26
C VAL A 381 18.25 -1.00 10.10
N THR A 382 18.32 -2.34 10.04
CA THR A 382 19.32 -3.14 10.76
C THR A 382 20.77 -2.77 10.37
N ILE A 383 21.00 -2.47 9.09
CA ILE A 383 22.31 -2.00 8.60
C ILE A 383 22.67 -0.64 9.22
N GLY A 384 21.67 0.25 9.37
CA GLY A 384 21.87 1.54 10.02
C GLY A 384 22.28 1.42 11.50
N LEU A 385 21.66 0.50 12.24
CA LEU A 385 22.01 0.22 13.63
C LEU A 385 23.43 -0.34 13.77
N MET A 386 23.81 -1.29 12.90
CA MET A 386 25.17 -1.85 12.88
C MET A 386 26.22 -0.80 12.52
N THR A 387 25.90 0.06 11.54
CA THR A 387 26.78 1.17 11.14
C THR A 387 27.00 2.15 12.27
N GLY A 388 25.97 2.45 13.08
CA GLY A 388 26.11 3.31 14.26
C GLY A 388 27.03 2.72 15.33
N GLY A 389 26.92 1.41 15.58
CA GLY A 389 27.80 0.69 16.50
C GLY A 389 29.26 0.63 16.01
N TRP A 390 29.47 0.37 14.72
CA TRP A 390 30.82 0.33 14.11
C TRP A 390 31.48 1.71 14.05
N ALA A 391 30.76 2.73 13.59
CA ALA A 391 31.30 4.07 13.38
C ALA A 391 31.76 4.73 14.69
N SER A 392 31.15 4.35 15.81
CA SER A 392 31.46 4.86 17.15
C SER A 392 32.87 4.53 17.64
N ASN A 393 33.58 3.58 17.00
CA ASN A 393 34.93 3.12 17.37
C ASN A 393 35.09 2.79 18.88
N ASN A 394 34.04 2.21 19.47
CA ASN A 394 34.04 1.69 20.84
C ASN A 394 33.71 0.19 20.79
N LYS A 395 34.53 -0.63 21.46
CA LYS A 395 34.35 -2.09 21.50
C LYS A 395 32.97 -2.48 22.03
N TRP A 396 32.46 -1.74 23.02
CA TRP A 396 31.15 -2.03 23.62
C TRP A 396 30.00 -1.69 22.68
N SER A 397 30.07 -0.55 21.99
CA SER A 397 29.07 -0.16 21.00
C SER A 397 29.08 -1.04 19.76
N LEU A 398 30.25 -1.53 19.36
CA LEU A 398 30.36 -2.53 18.29
C LEU A 398 29.69 -3.86 18.69
N LEU A 399 29.95 -4.36 19.90
CA LEU A 399 29.30 -5.57 20.42
C LEU A 399 27.78 -5.39 20.52
N GLY A 400 27.31 -4.21 20.97
CA GLY A 400 25.88 -3.87 21.00
C GLY A 400 25.25 -3.83 19.61
N GLY A 401 25.92 -3.23 18.62
CA GLY A 401 25.48 -3.19 17.23
C GLY A 401 25.38 -4.57 16.59
N ILE A 402 26.39 -5.43 16.77
CA ILE A 402 26.39 -6.80 16.24
C ILE A 402 25.28 -7.65 16.89
N ARG A 403 25.09 -7.52 18.21
CA ARG A 403 24.01 -8.24 18.92
C ARG A 403 22.63 -7.79 18.45
N SER A 404 22.40 -6.49 18.27
CA SER A 404 21.17 -5.93 17.71
C SER A 404 20.89 -6.49 16.32
N ALA A 405 21.90 -6.46 15.45
CA ALA A 405 21.75 -6.96 14.09
C ALA A 405 21.44 -8.46 14.04
N ALA A 406 22.17 -9.28 14.80
CA ALA A 406 21.92 -10.72 14.88
C ALA A 406 20.52 -11.05 15.41
N GLN A 407 20.04 -10.28 16.40
CA GLN A 407 18.69 -10.41 16.95
C GLN A 407 17.63 -10.05 15.90
N ILE A 408 17.69 -8.84 15.33
CA ILE A 408 16.67 -8.35 14.40
C ILE A 408 16.57 -9.30 13.19
N ILE A 409 17.69 -9.66 12.57
CA ILE A 409 17.73 -10.58 11.42
C ILE A 409 17.13 -11.95 11.77
N SER A 410 17.42 -12.49 12.96
CA SER A 410 16.90 -13.80 13.35
C SER A 410 15.38 -13.79 13.51
N TYR A 411 14.84 -12.71 14.07
CA TYR A 411 13.40 -12.58 14.35
C TYR A 411 12.59 -12.10 13.14
N GLU A 412 13.24 -11.56 12.09
CA GLU A 412 12.61 -11.28 10.80
C GLU A 412 12.11 -12.55 10.08
N ILE A 413 12.82 -13.68 10.20
CA ILE A 413 12.42 -14.93 9.53
C ILE A 413 11.03 -15.41 10.00
N PRO A 414 10.79 -15.64 11.30
CA PRO A 414 9.47 -16.08 11.77
C PRO A 414 8.39 -15.01 11.58
N SER A 415 8.71 -13.71 11.66
CA SER A 415 7.74 -12.63 11.38
C SER A 415 7.32 -12.61 9.91
N ALA A 416 8.27 -12.75 8.98
CA ALA A 416 8.01 -12.81 7.54
C ALA A 416 7.15 -14.03 7.18
N ILE A 417 7.42 -15.20 7.77
CA ILE A 417 6.58 -16.39 7.55
C ILE A 417 5.15 -16.16 8.06
N ALA A 418 4.98 -15.51 9.21
CA ALA A 418 3.66 -15.19 9.74
C ALA A 418 2.87 -14.23 8.83
N ILE A 419 3.55 -13.23 8.27
CA ILE A 419 2.99 -12.32 7.28
C ILE A 419 2.58 -13.09 6.00
N VAL A 420 3.45 -13.96 5.49
CA VAL A 420 3.18 -14.76 4.28
C VAL A 420 1.92 -15.62 4.43
N CYS A 421 1.70 -16.22 5.61
CA CYS A 421 0.47 -16.98 5.89
C CYS A 421 -0.81 -16.15 5.67
N ILE A 422 -0.80 -14.87 6.08
CA ILE A 422 -1.94 -13.96 5.90
C ILE A 422 -2.08 -13.51 4.44
N VAL A 423 -0.96 -13.24 3.77
CA VAL A 423 -0.92 -12.90 2.34
C VAL A 423 -1.53 -14.04 1.52
N MET A 424 -1.14 -15.29 1.78
CA MET A 424 -1.71 -16.45 1.11
C MET A 424 -3.22 -16.55 1.31
N MET A 425 -3.73 -16.22 2.50
CA MET A 425 -5.17 -16.24 2.81
C MET A 425 -5.96 -15.15 2.08
N THR A 426 -5.29 -14.03 1.80
CA THR A 426 -5.91 -12.89 1.14
C THR A 426 -5.80 -12.99 -0.38
N GLY A 427 -4.69 -13.51 -0.92
CA GLY A 427 -4.40 -13.53 -2.35
C GLY A 427 -3.86 -12.21 -2.92
N SER A 428 -3.57 -11.22 -2.06
CA SER A 428 -3.01 -9.91 -2.44
C SER A 428 -1.90 -9.48 -1.48
N LEU A 429 -0.93 -8.72 -1.99
CA LEU A 429 0.16 -8.09 -1.23
C LEU A 429 -0.15 -6.62 -0.86
N ARG A 430 -1.26 -6.06 -1.36
CA ARG A 430 -1.74 -4.72 -1.02
C ARG A 430 -2.31 -4.70 0.39
N MET A 431 -1.90 -3.72 1.19
CA MET A 431 -2.35 -3.59 2.58
C MET A 431 -3.85 -3.28 2.66
N GLN A 432 -4.40 -2.52 1.71
CA GLN A 432 -5.83 -2.20 1.69
C GLN A 432 -6.68 -3.45 1.38
N ASP A 433 -6.25 -4.30 0.46
CA ASP A 433 -6.97 -5.53 0.12
C ASP A 433 -7.01 -6.51 1.28
N ILE A 434 -5.90 -6.61 2.03
CA ILE A 434 -5.84 -7.46 3.24
C ILE A 434 -6.82 -6.97 4.29
N ILE A 435 -6.92 -5.65 4.49
CA ILE A 435 -7.92 -5.08 5.40
C ILE A 435 -9.33 -5.35 4.87
N ARG A 436 -9.59 -5.12 3.58
CA ARG A 436 -10.91 -5.34 2.95
C ARG A 436 -11.35 -6.81 2.97
N ALA A 437 -10.41 -7.75 2.91
CA ALA A 437 -10.68 -9.18 3.00
C ALA A 437 -11.00 -9.66 4.43
N GLN A 438 -10.71 -8.84 5.44
CA GLN A 438 -11.21 -9.04 6.79
C GLN A 438 -12.67 -8.58 6.86
N GLY A 439 -13.49 -9.27 7.66
CA GLY A 439 -14.86 -8.82 7.92
C GLY A 439 -14.91 -7.73 8.99
N GLY A 440 -15.94 -6.89 8.94
CA GLY A 440 -16.08 -5.78 9.89
C GLY A 440 -16.28 -6.24 11.34
N LEU A 441 -16.88 -7.42 11.56
CA LEU A 441 -17.15 -7.93 12.90
C LEU A 441 -15.90 -8.53 13.55
N PRO A 442 -15.74 -8.43 14.89
CA PRO A 442 -14.52 -8.88 15.55
C PRO A 442 -14.15 -10.34 15.34
N TRP A 443 -15.12 -11.23 15.17
CA TRP A 443 -14.87 -12.67 14.93
C TRP A 443 -14.46 -13.00 13.49
N ASP A 444 -14.68 -12.09 12.53
CA ASP A 444 -14.28 -12.27 11.13
C ASP A 444 -12.83 -11.81 10.86
N TRP A 445 -12.16 -11.26 11.87
CA TRP A 445 -10.77 -10.84 11.77
C TRP A 445 -9.84 -12.04 11.56
N TYR A 446 -8.73 -11.84 10.85
CA TYR A 446 -7.79 -12.93 10.59
C TYR A 446 -7.27 -13.58 11.87
N MET A 447 -7.17 -12.87 12.99
CA MET A 447 -6.82 -13.46 14.28
C MET A 447 -7.75 -14.62 14.71
N PHE A 448 -9.02 -14.61 14.33
CA PHE A 448 -10.00 -15.63 14.75
C PHE A 448 -10.42 -16.58 13.63
N ARG A 449 -10.10 -16.27 12.37
CA ARG A 449 -10.47 -17.06 11.19
C ARG A 449 -10.02 -18.52 11.23
N ASN A 450 -8.90 -18.81 11.91
CA ASN A 450 -8.35 -20.15 12.07
C ASN A 450 -7.64 -20.24 13.44
N PRO A 451 -7.72 -21.37 14.18
CA PRO A 451 -6.89 -21.59 15.36
C PRO A 451 -5.38 -21.37 15.11
N VAL A 452 -4.89 -21.61 13.89
CA VAL A 452 -3.49 -21.34 13.53
C VAL A 452 -3.22 -19.85 13.36
N THR A 453 -4.14 -19.08 12.77
CA THR A 453 -3.94 -17.63 12.63
C THR A 453 -4.00 -16.93 13.99
N PHE A 454 -4.74 -17.49 14.95
CA PHE A 454 -4.68 -17.08 16.35
C PHE A 454 -3.27 -17.23 16.93
N LEU A 455 -2.62 -18.38 16.71
CA LEU A 455 -1.24 -18.60 17.16
C LEU A 455 -0.23 -17.74 16.39
N LEU A 456 -0.45 -17.54 15.08
CA LEU A 456 0.38 -16.67 14.25
C LEU A 456 0.36 -15.22 14.72
N PHE A 457 -0.77 -14.71 15.23
CA PHE A 457 -0.81 -13.38 15.83
C PHE A 457 0.16 -13.25 17.01
N PHE A 458 0.18 -14.20 17.95
CA PHE A 458 1.11 -14.17 19.08
C PHE A 458 2.55 -14.38 18.66
N LEU A 459 2.79 -15.25 17.66
CA LEU A 459 4.11 -15.45 17.09
C LEU A 459 4.60 -14.14 16.46
N TYR A 460 3.82 -13.52 15.57
CA TYR A 460 4.14 -12.24 14.95
C TYR A 460 4.36 -11.14 15.99
N PHE A 461 3.48 -11.03 16.99
CA PHE A 461 3.60 -10.01 18.03
C PHE A 461 4.85 -10.20 18.90
N THR A 462 5.23 -11.44 19.20
CA THR A 462 6.46 -11.77 19.94
C THR A 462 7.70 -11.45 19.12
N THR A 463 7.69 -11.78 17.82
CA THR A 463 8.82 -11.50 16.93
C THR A 463 8.97 -10.01 16.65
N ALA A 464 7.86 -9.30 16.50
CA ALA A 464 7.83 -7.84 16.40
C ALA A 464 8.41 -7.23 17.69
N LEU A 465 8.00 -7.69 18.89
CA LEU A 465 8.56 -7.16 20.14
C LEU A 465 10.10 -7.31 20.20
N ALA A 466 10.62 -8.42 19.68
CA ALA A 466 12.06 -8.65 19.57
C ALA A 466 12.75 -7.76 18.53
N GLU A 467 12.12 -7.52 17.38
CA GLU A 467 12.61 -6.58 16.36
C GLU A 467 12.66 -5.14 16.86
N GLY A 468 11.68 -4.73 17.67
CA GLY A 468 11.64 -3.40 18.30
C GLY A 468 12.57 -3.20 19.49
N ASN A 469 13.46 -4.16 19.80
CA ASN A 469 14.39 -4.15 20.94
C ASN A 469 13.71 -3.82 22.30
N ARG A 470 12.43 -4.15 22.46
CA ARG A 470 11.68 -3.83 23.69
C ARG A 470 11.78 -4.97 24.69
N ALA A 471 11.83 -4.62 25.98
CA ALA A 471 11.89 -5.64 27.03
C ALA A 471 10.67 -6.58 26.92
N PRO A 472 10.85 -7.90 27.02
CA PRO A 472 12.02 -8.61 27.56
C PRO A 472 13.20 -8.84 26.60
N PHE A 473 13.13 -8.38 25.34
CA PHE A 473 14.13 -8.54 24.28
C PHE A 473 15.05 -7.31 24.09
N ASP A 474 15.18 -6.53 25.17
CA ASP A 474 16.04 -5.36 25.36
C ASP A 474 17.47 -5.82 25.71
N LEU A 475 18.15 -6.44 24.74
CA LEU A 475 19.51 -6.98 24.91
C LEU A 475 20.60 -6.11 24.28
N PRO A 476 20.35 -5.39 23.18
CA PRO A 476 21.36 -4.50 22.61
C PRO A 476 21.62 -3.26 23.47
N GLU A 477 20.57 -2.71 24.09
CA GLU A 477 20.65 -1.50 24.92
C GLU A 477 21.01 -1.78 26.38
N ALA A 478 20.97 -3.06 26.78
CA ALA A 478 21.08 -3.54 28.16
C ALA A 478 22.10 -2.73 29.00
N GLU A 479 21.58 -1.83 29.84
CA GLU A 479 22.39 -0.88 30.62
C GLU A 479 23.40 -1.58 31.55
N SER A 480 23.04 -2.77 32.02
CA SER A 480 23.86 -3.59 32.92
C SER A 480 24.99 -4.34 32.22
N GLU A 481 24.92 -4.55 30.90
CA GLU A 481 25.93 -5.30 30.12
C GLU A 481 26.71 -4.38 29.17
N LEU A 482 26.03 -3.51 28.43
CA LEU A 482 26.56 -2.75 27.30
C LEU A 482 26.24 -1.24 27.36
N VAL A 483 25.83 -0.75 28.54
CA VAL A 483 25.51 0.67 28.85
C VAL A 483 24.31 1.23 28.06
N ALA A 484 24.40 1.29 26.73
CA ALA A 484 23.32 1.70 25.81
C ALA A 484 23.50 1.12 24.39
N GLY A 485 24.42 0.14 24.22
CA GLY A 485 24.66 -0.53 22.96
C GLY A 485 25.23 0.37 21.86
N TYR A 486 24.57 0.37 20.70
CA TYR A 486 24.98 1.16 19.54
C TYR A 486 24.81 2.68 19.72
N SER A 487 24.04 3.12 20.73
CA SER A 487 23.72 4.53 20.95
C SER A 487 24.63 5.25 21.95
N THR A 488 25.57 4.54 22.61
CA THR A 488 26.37 5.05 23.74
C THR A 488 27.17 6.32 23.43
N GLU A 489 27.76 6.41 22.23
CA GLU A 489 28.61 7.55 21.86
C GLU A 489 27.82 8.74 21.27
N TYR A 490 26.50 8.60 21.07
CA TYR A 490 25.67 9.62 20.43
C TYR A 490 25.13 10.64 21.46
N SER A 491 25.22 11.94 21.11
CA SER A 491 24.69 13.05 21.93
C SER A 491 23.64 13.88 21.18
N GLY A 492 22.92 14.71 21.94
CA GLY A 492 21.99 15.72 21.44
C GLY A 492 20.97 15.18 20.43
N MET A 493 20.91 15.81 19.27
CA MET A 493 19.93 15.49 18.23
C MET A 493 20.16 14.13 17.56
N ARG A 494 21.42 13.68 17.39
CA ARG A 494 21.71 12.38 16.74
C ARG A 494 21.22 11.20 17.57
N TYR A 495 21.36 11.30 18.89
CA TYR A 495 20.79 10.31 19.81
C TYR A 495 19.26 10.24 19.69
N VAL A 496 18.60 11.41 19.60
CA VAL A 496 17.15 11.48 19.48
C VAL A 496 16.64 10.84 18.19
N PHE A 497 17.38 10.91 17.07
CA PHE A 497 16.96 10.23 15.85
C PHE A 497 16.89 8.71 15.98
N PHE A 498 17.84 8.08 16.68
CA PHE A 498 17.74 6.64 17.01
C PHE A 498 16.53 6.35 17.90
N PHE A 499 16.31 7.18 18.91
CA PHE A 499 15.20 7.02 19.84
C PHE A 499 13.83 7.18 19.14
N PHE A 500 13.68 8.20 18.29
CA PHE A 500 12.46 8.38 17.50
C PHE A 500 12.21 7.22 16.55
N ALA A 501 13.25 6.70 15.89
CA ALA A 501 13.10 5.56 15.01
C ALA A 501 12.65 4.30 15.78
N GLU A 502 13.21 4.04 16.96
CA GLU A 502 12.83 2.89 17.79
C GLU A 502 11.37 2.99 18.29
N TRP A 503 10.91 4.20 18.66
CA TRP A 503 9.51 4.42 19.07
C TRP A 503 8.53 4.41 17.91
N ALA A 504 8.92 4.96 16.77
CA ALA A 504 8.15 4.88 15.55
C ALA A 504 8.04 3.43 15.08
N ASN A 505 9.08 2.61 15.24
CA ASN A 505 9.02 1.19 14.91
C ASN A 505 7.98 0.45 15.77
N VAL A 506 7.87 0.75 17.06
CA VAL A 506 6.81 0.18 17.93
C VAL A 506 5.41 0.51 17.39
N PHE A 507 5.21 1.73 16.89
CA PHE A 507 3.96 2.12 16.24
C PHE A 507 3.74 1.37 14.92
N VAL A 508 4.77 1.28 14.07
CA VAL A 508 4.72 0.58 12.78
C VAL A 508 4.36 -0.89 12.96
N MET A 509 5.04 -1.59 13.87
CA MET A 509 4.77 -2.99 14.13
C MET A 509 3.37 -3.23 14.71
N SER A 510 2.90 -2.33 15.58
CA SER A 510 1.52 -2.35 16.10
C SER A 510 0.49 -2.06 15.00
N GLY A 511 0.80 -1.14 14.08
CA GLY A 511 -0.02 -0.81 12.92
C GLY A 511 -0.13 -1.98 11.94
N ILE A 512 0.97 -2.67 11.65
CA ILE A 512 0.99 -3.86 10.81
C ILE A 512 0.23 -5.00 11.49
N ALA A 513 0.41 -5.24 12.79
CA ALA A 513 -0.41 -6.22 13.53
C ALA A 513 -1.91 -5.90 13.43
N SER A 514 -2.28 -4.63 13.57
CA SER A 514 -3.66 -4.15 13.46
C SER A 514 -4.23 -4.36 12.05
N ALA A 515 -3.45 -4.04 11.02
CA ALA A 515 -3.83 -4.20 9.62
C ALA A 515 -3.94 -5.69 9.21
N LEU A 516 -2.98 -6.53 9.58
CA LEU A 516 -2.92 -7.93 9.16
C LEU A 516 -3.84 -8.85 9.95
N PHE A 517 -4.07 -8.59 11.25
CA PHE A 517 -4.78 -9.53 12.12
C PHE A 517 -6.08 -8.99 12.72
N LEU A 518 -6.24 -7.67 12.90
CA LEU A 518 -7.31 -7.09 13.71
C LEU A 518 -8.32 -6.21 12.93
N GLY A 519 -8.46 -6.36 11.62
CA GLY A 519 -9.50 -5.63 10.88
C GLY A 519 -9.11 -4.21 10.47
N GLY A 520 -7.86 -3.76 10.68
CA GLY A 520 -7.40 -2.42 10.32
C GLY A 520 -8.36 -1.28 10.73
N TRP A 521 -8.74 -0.45 9.76
CA TRP A 521 -9.68 0.69 9.91
C TRP A 521 -11.17 0.33 9.79
N GLN A 522 -11.51 -0.94 9.57
CA GLN A 522 -12.90 -1.36 9.41
C GLN A 522 -13.72 -1.18 10.69
N LEU A 523 -14.97 -0.75 10.50
CA LEU A 523 -15.96 -0.58 11.55
C LEU A 523 -16.86 -1.82 11.67
N PRO A 524 -17.12 -2.31 12.89
CA PRO A 524 -18.08 -3.39 13.10
C PRO A 524 -19.48 -3.07 12.59
N GLY A 525 -20.00 -3.90 11.69
CA GLY A 525 -21.36 -3.82 11.16
C GLY A 525 -21.60 -2.77 10.09
N ILE A 526 -20.56 -2.12 9.55
CA ILE A 526 -20.66 -1.14 8.46
C ILE A 526 -19.82 -1.62 7.28
N ASP A 527 -20.44 -1.69 6.09
CA ASP A 527 -19.72 -2.05 4.87
C ASP A 527 -18.70 -0.95 4.48
N PRO A 528 -17.52 -1.32 3.95
CA PRO A 528 -16.49 -0.37 3.54
C PRO A 528 -17.01 0.74 2.59
N GLY A 529 -17.96 0.41 1.71
CA GLY A 529 -18.57 1.36 0.78
C GLY A 529 -19.45 2.42 1.47
N GLN A 530 -20.16 2.05 2.54
CA GLN A 530 -20.95 3.01 3.33
C GLN A 530 -20.04 3.86 4.22
N GLN A 531 -18.95 3.28 4.72
CA GLN A 531 -17.94 3.99 5.51
C GLN A 531 -17.25 5.09 4.70
N SER A 532 -17.03 4.88 3.40
CA SER A 532 -16.46 5.90 2.50
C SER A 532 -17.41 7.05 2.14
N ALA A 533 -18.72 6.89 2.32
CA ALA A 533 -19.70 7.88 1.89
C ALA A 533 -19.80 9.09 2.84
N SER A 534 -19.35 8.96 4.08
CA SER A 534 -19.44 10.01 5.11
C SER A 534 -18.08 10.33 5.70
N PHE A 535 -17.72 11.62 5.71
CA PHE A 535 -16.48 12.10 6.34
C PHE A 535 -16.34 11.63 7.80
N TRP A 536 -17.44 11.64 8.57
CA TRP A 536 -17.43 11.17 9.96
C TRP A 536 -17.13 9.68 10.12
N LEU A 537 -17.62 8.84 9.20
CA LEU A 537 -17.34 7.39 9.23
C LEU A 537 -15.90 7.10 8.79
N LEU A 538 -15.36 7.88 7.87
CA LEU A 538 -13.94 7.83 7.49
C LEU A 538 -13.04 8.21 8.67
N ALA A 539 -13.35 9.33 9.34
CA ALA A 539 -12.62 9.77 10.53
C ALA A 539 -12.72 8.76 11.68
N LEU A 540 -13.90 8.15 11.87
CA LEU A 540 -14.09 7.10 12.86
C LEU A 540 -13.28 5.84 12.52
N GLY A 541 -13.18 5.46 11.24
CA GLY A 541 -12.31 4.37 10.79
C GLY A 541 -10.84 4.62 11.13
N ALA A 542 -10.36 5.82 10.85
CA ALA A 542 -8.99 6.20 11.21
C ALA A 542 -8.76 6.22 12.72
N PHE A 543 -9.75 6.69 13.49
CA PHE A 543 -9.73 6.62 14.94
C PHE A 543 -9.68 5.18 15.45
N VAL A 544 -10.44 4.25 14.85
CA VAL A 544 -10.43 2.83 15.22
C VAL A 544 -9.08 2.19 14.91
N PHE A 545 -8.49 2.46 13.75
CA PHE A 545 -7.15 1.96 13.43
C PHE A 545 -6.12 2.49 14.43
N MET A 546 -6.15 3.79 14.75
CA MET A 546 -5.31 4.38 15.79
C MET A 546 -5.55 3.74 17.15
N LEU A 547 -6.80 3.55 17.55
CA LEU A 547 -7.15 2.97 18.84
C LEU A 547 -6.60 1.55 18.95
N LYS A 548 -6.77 0.70 17.93
CA LYS A 548 -6.23 -0.67 17.89
C LYS A 548 -4.71 -0.66 18.01
N SER A 549 -4.03 0.19 17.24
CA SER A 549 -2.57 0.34 17.30
C SER A 549 -2.11 0.82 18.69
N TRP A 550 -2.79 1.81 19.29
CA TRP A 550 -2.49 2.30 20.64
C TRP A 550 -2.76 1.27 21.74
N VAL A 551 -3.76 0.41 21.59
CA VAL A 551 -4.01 -0.71 22.49
C VAL A 551 -2.87 -1.72 22.41
N LEU A 552 -2.35 -2.03 21.22
CA LEU A 552 -1.18 -2.90 21.08
C LEU A 552 0.08 -2.26 21.66
N ILE A 553 0.30 -0.95 21.46
CA ILE A 553 1.39 -0.21 22.12
C ILE A 553 1.26 -0.26 23.64
N PHE A 554 0.05 -0.13 24.17
CA PHE A 554 -0.22 -0.29 25.60
C PHE A 554 0.17 -1.69 26.07
N VAL A 555 -0.14 -2.74 25.30
CA VAL A 555 0.28 -4.12 25.59
C VAL A 555 1.82 -4.24 25.55
N VAL A 556 2.51 -3.63 24.58
CA VAL A 556 3.99 -3.60 24.53
C VAL A 556 4.57 -2.99 25.81
N ILE A 557 4.06 -1.82 26.22
CA ILE A 557 4.50 -1.15 27.45
C ILE A 557 4.20 -2.02 28.67
N TRP A 558 3.04 -2.65 28.71
CA TRP A 558 2.67 -3.51 29.83
C TRP A 558 3.54 -4.76 29.95
N VAL A 559 3.84 -5.41 28.82
CA VAL A 559 4.75 -6.57 28.76
C VAL A 559 6.14 -6.18 29.26
N ARG A 560 6.66 -5.00 28.86
CA ARG A 560 7.95 -4.48 29.32
C ARG A 560 8.09 -4.43 30.84
N TRP A 561 7.03 -4.04 31.55
CA TRP A 561 7.03 -3.86 33.00
C TRP A 561 6.45 -5.05 33.78
N THR A 562 6.13 -6.16 33.11
CA THR A 562 5.65 -7.41 33.74
C THR A 562 6.63 -8.57 33.59
N LEU A 563 7.30 -8.70 32.45
CA LEU A 563 8.21 -9.82 32.18
C LEU A 563 9.65 -9.50 32.59
N PRO A 564 10.41 -10.48 33.10
CA PRO A 564 11.83 -10.32 33.35
C PRO A 564 12.61 -10.24 32.03
N ARG A 565 13.76 -9.55 32.05
CA ARG A 565 14.70 -9.55 30.92
C ARG A 565 15.25 -10.96 30.68
N ILE A 566 15.32 -11.37 29.41
CA ILE A 566 15.83 -12.68 28.99
C ILE A 566 17.26 -12.54 28.50
N ARG A 567 18.12 -13.53 28.77
CA ARG A 567 19.51 -13.55 28.29
C ARG A 567 19.57 -13.83 26.78
N ILE A 568 20.57 -13.28 26.07
CA ILE A 568 20.74 -13.45 24.61
C ILE A 568 20.73 -14.92 24.17
N ASP A 569 21.39 -15.81 24.90
CA ASP A 569 21.42 -17.24 24.56
C ASP A 569 20.02 -17.87 24.60
N GLN A 570 19.20 -17.50 25.60
CA GLN A 570 17.84 -18.01 25.74
C GLN A 570 16.91 -17.44 24.67
N MET A 571 17.08 -16.15 24.34
CA MET A 571 16.36 -15.50 23.26
C MET A 571 16.67 -16.14 21.90
N MET A 572 17.95 -16.35 21.56
CA MET A 572 18.33 -16.99 20.30
C MET A 572 17.84 -18.45 20.24
N ASN A 573 17.87 -19.17 21.37
CA ASN A 573 17.25 -20.49 21.46
C ASN A 573 15.72 -20.44 21.26
N LEU A 574 15.02 -19.45 21.82
CA LEU A 574 13.58 -19.25 21.61
C LEU A 574 13.29 -19.04 20.12
N CYS A 575 14.05 -18.19 19.44
CA CYS A 575 13.88 -17.96 18.00
C CYS A 575 14.10 -19.23 17.17
N TRP A 576 15.32 -19.79 17.23
CA TRP A 576 15.73 -20.86 16.32
C TRP A 576 15.15 -22.23 16.64
N LYS A 577 14.85 -22.53 17.92
CA LYS A 577 14.29 -23.85 18.30
C LYS A 577 12.77 -23.87 18.38
N TRP A 578 12.12 -22.73 18.60
CA TRP A 578 10.67 -22.68 18.82
C TRP A 578 9.95 -21.83 17.78
N LEU A 579 10.34 -20.57 17.60
CA LEU A 579 9.59 -19.65 16.72
C LEU A 579 9.77 -19.99 15.24
N VAL A 580 10.99 -20.28 14.78
CA VAL A 580 11.26 -20.64 13.38
C VAL A 580 10.60 -21.98 13.02
N PRO A 581 10.80 -23.09 13.75
CA PRO A 581 10.07 -24.32 13.44
C PRO A 581 8.56 -24.15 13.59
N GLY A 582 8.10 -23.41 14.60
CA GLY A 582 6.70 -23.11 14.84
C GLY A 582 6.05 -22.34 13.68
N SER A 583 6.75 -21.37 13.08
CA SER A 583 6.25 -20.62 11.94
C SER A 583 6.13 -21.49 10.69
N PHE A 584 7.08 -22.39 10.43
CA PHE A 584 6.98 -23.36 9.32
C PHE A 584 5.84 -24.37 9.50
N VAL A 585 5.62 -24.86 10.72
CA VAL A 585 4.47 -25.73 11.01
C VAL A 585 3.17 -24.96 10.81
N ALA A 586 3.09 -23.73 11.31
CA ALA A 586 1.91 -22.88 11.10
C ALA A 586 1.66 -22.58 9.61
N PHE A 587 2.72 -22.36 8.82
CA PHE A 587 2.63 -22.22 7.37
C PHE A 587 2.05 -23.46 6.68
N ALA A 588 2.58 -24.65 6.99
CA ALA A 588 2.08 -25.90 6.43
C ALA A 588 0.60 -26.13 6.78
N ILE A 589 0.20 -25.87 8.03
CA ILE A 589 -1.20 -26.02 8.44
C ILE A 589 -2.09 -24.95 7.78
N THR A 590 -1.59 -23.74 7.56
CA THR A 590 -2.34 -22.68 6.87
C THR A 590 -2.59 -23.07 5.40
N ALA A 591 -1.60 -23.66 4.72
CA ALA A 591 -1.78 -24.21 3.38
C ALA A 591 -2.80 -25.38 3.36
N LEU A 592 -2.75 -26.30 4.32
CA LEU A 592 -3.75 -27.37 4.45
C LEU A 592 -5.16 -26.83 4.71
N TRP A 593 -5.27 -25.77 5.52
CA TRP A 593 -6.54 -25.11 5.81
C TRP A 593 -7.18 -24.53 4.56
N MET A 594 -6.39 -23.93 3.67
CA MET A 594 -6.88 -23.39 2.39
C MET A 594 -7.43 -24.48 1.49
N VAL A 595 -6.80 -25.65 1.47
CA VAL A 595 -7.29 -26.79 0.69
C VAL A 595 -8.60 -27.33 1.28
N TRP A 596 -8.72 -27.36 2.60
CA TRP A 596 -9.94 -27.84 3.26
C TRP A 596 -11.14 -26.89 3.07
N ASN A 597 -10.89 -25.57 2.98
CA ASN A 597 -11.85 -24.48 2.74
C ASN A 597 -13.23 -24.70 3.39
N PRO A 598 -13.35 -24.71 4.73
CA PRO A 598 -14.64 -24.86 5.39
C PRO A 598 -15.55 -23.67 5.02
N THR A 599 -16.73 -23.92 4.47
CA THR A 599 -17.73 -22.90 4.10
C THR A 599 -18.97 -22.94 5.01
N GLY A 600 -19.65 -21.81 5.15
CA GLY A 600 -20.94 -21.69 5.85
C GLY A 600 -20.82 -21.80 7.38
N VAL A 601 -21.71 -22.58 8.00
CA VAL A 601 -21.88 -22.66 9.46
C VAL A 601 -20.64 -23.20 10.18
N LEU A 602 -19.89 -24.10 9.54
CA LEU A 602 -18.69 -24.68 10.12
C LEU A 602 -17.59 -23.63 10.33
N ARG A 603 -17.40 -22.76 9.32
CA ARG A 603 -16.43 -21.66 9.40
C ARG A 603 -16.78 -20.69 10.52
N LEU A 604 -18.03 -20.24 10.54
CA LEU A 604 -18.53 -19.34 11.58
C LEU A 604 -18.44 -19.99 12.97
N GLY A 605 -18.68 -21.30 13.07
CA GLY A 605 -18.50 -22.05 14.32
C GLY A 605 -17.06 -22.05 14.82
N ILE A 606 -16.08 -22.17 13.92
CA ILE A 606 -14.66 -22.11 14.24
C ILE A 606 -14.26 -20.69 14.66
N GLU A 607 -14.66 -19.68 13.89
CA GLU A 607 -14.42 -18.25 14.16
C GLU A 607 -14.97 -17.84 15.54
N LEU A 608 -16.21 -18.24 15.85
CA LEU A 608 -16.80 -17.98 17.16
C LEU A 608 -16.11 -18.79 18.27
N ALA A 609 -15.69 -20.03 18.01
CA ALA A 609 -15.00 -20.84 19.00
C ALA A 609 -13.64 -20.24 19.39
N THR A 610 -12.83 -19.81 18.43
CA THR A 610 -11.53 -19.17 18.68
C THR A 610 -11.72 -17.81 19.35
N PHE A 611 -12.72 -17.04 18.93
CA PHE A 611 -13.11 -15.78 19.59
C PHE A 611 -13.52 -16.01 21.05
N LEU A 612 -14.34 -17.03 21.31
CA LEU A 612 -14.78 -17.38 22.65
C LEU A 612 -13.62 -17.86 23.53
N VAL A 613 -12.68 -18.63 22.98
CA VAL A 613 -11.44 -19.01 23.69
C VAL A 613 -10.64 -17.76 24.09
N PHE A 614 -10.48 -16.79 23.18
CA PHE A 614 -9.83 -15.52 23.49
C PHE A 614 -10.55 -14.74 24.58
N CYS A 615 -11.89 -14.63 24.50
CA CYS A 615 -12.70 -13.99 25.53
C CYS A 615 -12.56 -14.68 26.89
N ILE A 616 -12.51 -16.02 26.93
CA ILE A 616 -12.27 -16.77 28.17
C ILE A 616 -10.88 -16.46 28.73
N LEU A 617 -9.84 -16.48 27.89
CA LEU A 617 -8.48 -16.17 28.33
C LEU A 617 -8.38 -14.74 28.88
N LEU A 618 -9.01 -13.77 28.20
CA LEU A 618 -9.07 -12.39 28.66
C LEU A 618 -9.86 -12.26 29.97
N ALA A 619 -11.01 -12.92 30.10
CA ALA A 619 -11.81 -12.90 31.32
C ALA A 619 -11.08 -13.54 32.50
N GLN A 620 -10.38 -14.66 32.28
CA GLN A 620 -9.53 -15.31 33.28
C GLN A 620 -8.39 -14.39 33.72
N PHE A 621 -7.76 -13.72 32.76
CA PHE A 621 -6.72 -12.75 33.00
C PHE A 621 -7.24 -11.58 33.86
N VAL A 622 -8.32 -10.92 33.45
CA VAL A 622 -8.93 -9.80 34.18
C VAL A 622 -9.39 -10.23 35.57
N ARG A 623 -9.99 -11.41 35.71
CA ARG A 623 -10.39 -11.96 37.00
C ARG A 623 -9.19 -12.14 37.93
N ARG A 624 -8.07 -12.64 37.41
CA ARG A 624 -6.83 -12.83 38.18
C ARG A 624 -6.21 -11.50 38.59
N VAL A 625 -6.20 -10.51 37.70
CA VAL A 625 -5.75 -9.15 38.02
C VAL A 625 -6.65 -8.50 39.08
N ALA A 626 -7.98 -8.59 38.94
CA ALA A 626 -8.92 -8.06 39.91
C ALA A 626 -8.79 -8.72 41.29
N TYR A 627 -8.56 -10.04 41.33
CA TYR A 627 -8.28 -10.77 42.56
C TYR A 627 -7.00 -10.26 43.23
N ASN A 628 -5.92 -10.10 42.46
CA ASN A 628 -4.65 -9.56 42.97
C ASN A 628 -4.79 -8.11 43.45
N LEU A 629 -5.57 -7.28 42.75
CA LEU A 629 -5.85 -5.89 43.15
C LEU A 629 -6.65 -5.81 44.45
N ARG A 630 -7.67 -6.66 44.63
CA ARG A 630 -8.47 -6.70 45.86
C ARG A 630 -7.68 -7.20 47.06
N ASN A 631 -6.71 -8.08 46.84
CA ASN A 631 -5.88 -8.67 47.89
C ASN A 631 -4.58 -7.89 48.13
N MET A 632 -4.27 -6.88 47.31
CA MET A 632 -3.19 -5.94 47.62
C MET A 632 -3.62 -5.05 48.78
N GLN A 633 -2.95 -5.20 49.93
CA GLN A 633 -3.07 -4.30 51.09
C GLN A 633 -2.43 -2.92 50.82
N ALA A 634 -2.61 -2.37 49.62
CA ALA A 634 -2.14 -1.05 49.26
C ALA A 634 -3.30 -0.06 49.39
N THR A 635 -3.11 0.99 50.18
CA THR A 635 -4.03 2.12 50.25
C THR A 635 -4.02 2.86 48.92
N VAL A 636 -4.94 2.50 48.01
CA VAL A 636 -5.12 3.19 46.74
C VAL A 636 -5.57 4.63 47.04
N HIS A 637 -4.63 5.57 47.00
CA HIS A 637 -4.95 7.00 47.01
C HIS A 637 -5.49 7.37 45.63
N VAL A 638 -6.82 7.35 45.50
CA VAL A 638 -7.50 7.97 44.36
C VAL A 638 -7.31 9.47 44.51
N ASN A 639 -6.52 10.06 43.61
CA ASN A 639 -6.29 11.49 43.58
C ASN A 639 -7.65 12.20 43.33
N PRO A 640 -8.13 13.08 44.22
CA PRO A 640 -9.44 13.73 44.09
C PRO A 640 -9.52 14.76 42.94
N PHE A 641 -8.44 14.96 42.18
CA PHE A 641 -8.40 15.83 41.00
C PHE A 641 -8.53 15.06 39.66
N ILE A 642 -9.22 13.92 39.66
CA ILE A 642 -9.72 13.29 38.41
C ILE A 642 -10.88 14.11 37.86
#